data_AF-A0A925XF00-F1
#
_entry.id   AF-A0A925XF00-F1
#
_cell.length_a   1.000
_cell.length_b   1.000
_cell.length_c   1.000
_cell.angle_alpha   90.00
_cell.angle_beta   90.00
_cell.angle_gamma   90.00
#
_symmetry.space_group_name_H-M   'P 1'
#
loop_
_entity.id
_entity.type
_entity.pdbx_description
1 polymer ?
#
loop_
_entity_poly.entity_id
_entity_poly.type
_entity_poly.pdbx_seq_one_letter_code
_entity_poly.pdbx_strand_id
1 'polypeptide(L)'
;MPFARISFFASLFLLAASGLVRAADAPLEYNRDIRPILTDTCFACHGPDSAARKGDYRLDRREDAIGKKIIVPGKPDESEALRRILSKDPDEVMPPPATKTVLTDAQKSVIRRWIEQGAEYQPHWSFLAPIRPVLPAVKNAAWVKNPIDRFVLAKLEAEGLSPAPEADRRTLARRLSLDLIGLPPAPEMVEEFVADQAPNAYEKLVDKLMESKHWGEHRGRYWLDAARYADTHGIHFDNYRENWAYRAWVIEAFNKNMPFDQFTVEQLAGDLLPNRTLDQQVASGFNRCNITSSEGGAIAEEYLVLYNRDRTETTSQVWLGMTAGCAVCHDHKFDPLSQKEFYELAAFFNNTTQAAMDGNIKDTPPVIVVPTSEDRPRWEVISKDLADARKLLDARRQEARPDYDTWLAAATPEQFAASTPSDKLALHAPFNEGKGEELSVTVAGQTKLIAAPKANWIEGHVAAKALKIQADTLIEWPEVGDFDTNQAFSCGMWVRLQKRNLTGSLVARMDDTDNYRGWDIWLEGGRIGIHVINKWQDDAAKTVATTEVKVNEWHHVLVTYDGSGKAEGLKVYYDGAPQPTAIQANALKGTTKTKVPFKLAQRHTASRVNDFALQDLRVYEKALDPSEIQRLARSTRAASLALKPADKRSDAEKNELFDWWLTALDPKHQELQAKANVLQAEEASLRGRGTIAHVMQ
;
A
#
# COMPACT_ATOMS: atom_id res chain seq x y z
N MET A 1 -26.91 55.93 70.62
CA MET A 1 -27.16 55.84 72.07
C MET A 1 -26.11 54.93 72.67
N PRO A 2 -25.56 55.29 73.84
CA PRO A 2 -24.14 55.13 74.19
C PRO A 2 -23.94 53.97 75.17
N PHE A 3 -22.72 53.49 75.39
CA PHE A 3 -21.83 53.77 76.54
C PHE A 3 -20.80 52.62 76.53
N ALA A 4 -19.56 52.69 77.00
CA ALA A 4 -18.70 53.71 77.56
C ALA A 4 -17.25 53.18 77.47
N ARG A 5 -16.29 54.10 77.45
CA ARG A 5 -14.87 53.87 77.69
C ARG A 5 -14.64 53.32 79.11
N ILE A 6 -13.52 52.61 79.33
CA ILE A 6 -12.54 52.89 80.40
C ILE A 6 -11.25 52.11 80.08
N SER A 7 -10.15 52.87 80.00
CA SER A 7 -8.76 52.39 79.97
C SER A 7 -8.32 51.92 81.35
N PHE A 8 -7.44 50.93 81.46
CA PHE A 8 -6.36 50.94 82.45
C PHE A 8 -5.21 50.00 82.04
N PHE A 9 -4.01 50.59 81.97
CA PHE A 9 -2.72 49.92 81.83
C PHE A 9 -2.35 49.25 83.17
N ALA A 10 -1.94 47.98 83.16
CA ALA A 10 -1.04 47.41 84.16
C ALA A 10 -0.45 46.07 83.65
N SER A 11 0.80 46.12 83.23
CA SER A 11 1.63 44.94 82.98
C SER A 11 2.03 44.28 84.30
N LEU A 12 1.84 42.97 84.45
CA LEU A 12 2.80 42.09 85.15
C LEU A 12 2.52 40.61 84.89
N PHE A 13 3.51 39.95 84.26
CA PHE A 13 3.89 38.55 84.37
C PHE A 13 2.80 37.47 84.41
N LEU A 14 2.53 36.87 83.24
CA LEU A 14 2.18 35.45 83.16
C LEU A 14 3.31 34.70 82.45
N LEU A 15 3.82 33.66 83.13
CA LEU A 15 4.65 32.62 82.57
C LEU A 15 4.03 32.11 81.26
N ALA A 16 4.68 32.39 80.14
CA ALA A 16 4.43 31.69 78.90
C ALA A 16 4.94 30.25 79.07
N ALA A 17 4.03 29.34 79.41
CA ALA A 17 4.22 27.93 79.14
C ALA A 17 4.35 27.79 77.62
N SER A 18 5.59 27.68 77.15
CA SER A 18 5.94 27.33 75.78
C SER A 18 5.42 25.91 75.52
N GLY A 19 4.16 25.82 75.13
CA GLY A 19 3.62 24.64 74.47
C GLY A 19 4.38 24.47 73.16
N LEU A 20 5.40 23.62 73.19
CA LEU A 20 5.88 22.91 72.01
C LEU A 20 4.69 22.11 71.47
N VAL A 21 3.86 22.76 70.65
CA VAL A 21 3.04 22.06 69.68
C VAL A 21 4.05 21.45 68.73
N ARG A 22 4.39 20.19 69.00
CA ARG A 22 5.07 19.32 68.05
C ARG A 22 4.19 19.37 66.80
N ALA A 23 4.65 20.06 65.76
CA ALA A 23 3.98 20.00 64.46
C ALA A 23 3.77 18.51 64.17
N ALA A 24 2.51 18.10 64.05
CA ALA A 24 2.22 16.73 63.64
C ALA A 24 2.98 16.54 62.32
N ASP A 25 3.93 15.61 62.31
CA ASP A 25 4.72 15.37 61.11
C ASP A 25 3.74 15.07 59.97
N ALA A 26 3.98 15.71 58.81
CA ALA A 26 3.07 15.60 57.67
C ALA A 26 2.73 14.12 57.36
N PRO A 27 1.49 13.83 56.90
CA PRO A 27 1.11 12.49 56.48
C PRO A 27 2.10 11.97 55.42
N LEU A 28 2.56 10.74 55.61
CA LEU A 28 3.43 10.07 54.65
C LEU A 28 2.58 9.55 53.50
N GLU A 29 3.03 9.82 52.28
CA GLU A 29 2.39 9.33 51.06
C GLU A 29 3.12 8.09 50.56
N TYR A 30 2.38 7.01 50.31
CA TYR A 30 2.99 5.74 49.89
C TYR A 30 3.85 5.91 48.62
N ASN A 31 3.35 6.59 47.59
CA ASN A 31 4.10 6.73 46.33
C ASN A 31 5.34 7.62 46.46
N ARG A 32 5.31 8.66 47.30
CA ARG A 32 6.41 9.61 47.48
C ARG A 32 7.46 9.09 48.47
N ASP A 33 7.02 8.59 49.61
CA ASP A 33 7.88 8.38 50.77
C ASP A 33 8.23 6.89 51.00
N ILE A 34 7.38 5.96 50.59
CA ILE A 34 7.48 4.53 50.98
C ILE A 34 7.88 3.63 49.82
N ARG A 35 7.15 3.73 48.70
CA ARG A 35 7.33 2.90 47.53
C ARG A 35 8.76 2.95 46.97
N PRO A 36 9.46 4.11 46.92
CA PRO A 36 10.86 4.14 46.49
C PRO A 36 11.75 3.26 47.38
N ILE A 37 11.58 3.33 48.71
CA ILE A 37 12.33 2.51 49.66
C ILE A 37 12.07 1.03 49.43
N LEU A 38 10.81 0.62 49.29
CA LEU A 38 10.44 -0.79 49.09
C LEU A 38 10.89 -1.31 47.72
N THR A 39 10.89 -0.46 46.70
CA THR A 39 11.32 -0.80 45.34
C THR A 39 12.83 -1.06 45.33
N ASP A 40 13.61 -0.19 45.96
CA ASP A 40 15.07 -0.30 46.02
C ASP A 40 15.56 -1.46 46.88
N THR A 41 14.78 -1.87 47.89
CA THR A 41 15.28 -2.79 48.94
C THR A 41 14.52 -4.11 49.04
N CYS A 42 13.24 -4.17 48.67
CA CYS A 42 12.37 -5.30 49.02
C CYS A 42 11.73 -5.99 47.81
N PHE A 43 11.36 -5.26 46.76
CA PHE A 43 10.57 -5.80 45.65
C PHE A 43 11.31 -6.83 44.78
N ALA A 44 12.64 -6.88 44.83
CA ALA A 44 13.40 -7.93 44.15
C ALA A 44 13.04 -9.35 44.64
N CYS A 45 12.63 -9.51 45.90
CA CYS A 45 12.23 -10.80 46.47
C CYS A 45 10.75 -10.82 46.91
N HIS A 46 10.14 -9.67 47.18
CA HIS A 46 8.76 -9.58 47.69
C HIS A 46 7.85 -8.72 46.80
N GLY A 47 8.20 -8.54 45.53
CA GLY A 47 7.48 -7.72 44.56
C GLY A 47 6.71 -8.56 43.52
N PRO A 48 6.44 -7.98 42.34
CA PRO A 48 5.55 -8.60 41.36
C PRO A 48 6.10 -9.86 40.71
N ASP A 49 7.41 -9.91 40.44
CA ASP A 49 8.08 -11.02 39.74
C ASP A 49 7.86 -12.36 40.46
N SER A 50 7.07 -13.24 39.86
CA SER A 50 6.73 -14.55 40.41
C SER A 50 7.92 -15.51 40.46
N ALA A 51 8.90 -15.36 39.56
CA ALA A 51 10.07 -16.24 39.49
C ALA A 51 11.08 -15.95 40.61
N ALA A 52 11.14 -14.70 41.09
CA ALA A 52 12.03 -14.27 42.17
C ALA A 52 11.36 -14.24 43.56
N ARG A 53 10.04 -14.45 43.63
CA ARG A 53 9.24 -14.24 44.84
C ARG A 53 9.63 -15.20 45.97
N LYS A 54 9.98 -14.64 47.12
CA LYS A 54 10.30 -15.34 48.37
C LYS A 54 9.24 -15.04 49.42
N GLY A 55 8.81 -16.08 50.13
CA GLY A 55 7.61 -15.99 50.92
C GLY A 55 6.42 -15.83 49.99
N ASP A 56 5.37 -16.59 50.20
CA ASP A 56 4.22 -16.64 49.30
C ASP A 56 3.35 -15.35 49.39
N TYR A 57 3.93 -14.15 49.34
CA TYR A 57 3.24 -12.86 49.50
C TYR A 57 3.91 -11.76 48.66
N ARG A 58 3.18 -10.66 48.49
CA ARG A 58 3.64 -9.46 47.80
C ARG A 58 3.56 -8.24 48.72
N LEU A 59 4.66 -7.52 48.89
CA LEU A 59 4.69 -6.27 49.65
C LEU A 59 4.11 -5.10 48.88
N ASP A 60 4.06 -5.18 47.54
CA ASP A 60 3.45 -4.15 46.70
C ASP A 60 1.91 -4.21 46.70
N ARG A 61 1.32 -5.29 47.24
CA ARG A 61 -0.12 -5.47 47.41
C ARG A 61 -0.51 -5.35 48.89
N ARG A 62 -1.33 -4.35 49.20
CA ARG A 62 -1.80 -4.10 50.58
C ARG A 62 -2.49 -5.32 51.19
N GLU A 63 -3.37 -5.96 50.43
CA GLU A 63 -4.15 -7.12 50.88
C GLU A 63 -3.26 -8.30 51.29
N ASP A 64 -2.21 -8.58 50.51
CA ASP A 64 -1.25 -9.64 50.79
C ASP A 64 -0.41 -9.32 52.04
N ALA A 65 0.13 -8.09 52.11
CA ALA A 65 0.98 -7.65 53.21
C ALA A 65 0.23 -7.63 54.55
N ILE A 66 -1.04 -7.22 54.56
CA ILE A 66 -1.88 -7.20 55.76
C ILE A 66 -2.43 -8.60 56.07
N GLY A 67 -2.93 -9.32 55.07
CA GLY A 67 -3.53 -10.64 55.25
C GLY A 67 -2.57 -11.66 55.85
N LYS A 68 -1.28 -11.57 55.51
CA LYS A 68 -0.21 -12.40 56.09
C LYS A 68 0.48 -11.79 57.32
N LYS A 69 -0.06 -10.70 57.88
CA LYS A 69 0.49 -9.96 59.03
C LYS A 69 1.96 -9.52 58.87
N ILE A 70 2.38 -9.31 57.63
CA ILE A 70 3.71 -8.76 57.32
C ILE A 70 3.76 -7.29 57.74
N ILE A 71 2.65 -6.58 57.50
CA ILE A 71 2.40 -5.22 57.99
C ILE A 71 1.08 -5.23 58.77
N VAL A 72 1.09 -4.71 60.00
CA VAL A 72 -0.10 -4.54 60.84
C VAL A 72 -0.38 -3.04 60.99
N PRO A 73 -1.38 -2.49 60.30
CA PRO A 73 -1.74 -1.07 60.35
C PRO A 73 -1.87 -0.54 61.79
N GLY A 74 -1.22 0.58 62.08
CA GLY A 74 -1.23 1.25 63.40
C GLY A 74 -0.35 0.58 64.45
N LYS A 75 0.27 -0.57 64.14
CA LYS A 75 1.01 -1.38 65.11
C LYS A 75 2.39 -1.78 64.57
N PRO A 76 3.37 -0.85 64.58
CA PRO A 76 4.71 -1.12 64.07
C PRO A 76 5.38 -2.31 64.75
N ASP A 77 5.19 -2.47 66.06
CA ASP A 77 5.87 -3.52 66.84
C ASP A 77 5.23 -4.92 66.66
N GLU A 78 4.00 -4.99 66.12
CA GLU A 78 3.36 -6.26 65.71
C GLU A 78 3.64 -6.60 64.23
N SER A 79 4.34 -5.74 63.49
CA SER A 79 4.60 -5.91 62.05
C SER A 79 5.89 -6.69 61.78
N GLU A 80 5.78 -7.88 61.20
CA GLU A 80 6.93 -8.76 60.91
C GLU A 80 7.97 -8.10 59.98
N ALA A 81 7.53 -7.28 59.01
CA ALA A 81 8.44 -6.54 58.13
C ALA A 81 9.37 -5.62 58.94
N LEU A 82 8.84 -4.87 59.90
CA LEU A 82 9.63 -3.94 60.69
C LEU A 82 10.56 -4.68 61.66
N ARG A 83 10.11 -5.81 62.23
CA ARG A 83 10.95 -6.69 63.05
C ARG A 83 12.19 -7.15 62.29
N ARG A 84 12.01 -7.61 61.04
CA ARG A 84 13.12 -8.05 60.17
C ARG A 84 14.01 -6.90 59.71
N ILE A 85 13.43 -5.74 59.37
CA ILE A 85 14.21 -4.54 58.99
C ILE A 85 15.12 -4.06 60.13
N LEU A 86 14.71 -4.27 61.38
CA LEU A 86 15.44 -3.84 62.58
C LEU A 86 16.31 -4.94 63.20
N SER A 87 16.25 -6.17 62.67
CA SER A 87 17.05 -7.27 63.19
C SER A 87 18.55 -7.01 62.99
N LYS A 88 19.35 -7.50 63.95
CA LYS A 88 20.81 -7.51 63.86
C LYS A 88 21.36 -8.88 63.46
N ASP A 89 20.50 -9.89 63.39
CA ASP A 89 20.85 -11.24 63.00
C ASP A 89 20.98 -11.30 61.46
N PRO A 90 22.16 -11.65 60.90
CA PRO A 90 22.37 -11.78 59.46
C PRO A 90 21.39 -12.74 58.75
N ASP A 91 20.84 -13.72 59.44
CA ASP A 91 19.92 -14.72 58.88
C ASP A 91 18.45 -14.26 58.92
N GLU A 92 18.12 -13.26 59.76
CA GLU A 92 16.75 -12.71 59.86
C GLU A 92 16.59 -11.31 59.25
N VAL A 93 17.67 -10.53 59.18
CA VAL A 93 17.64 -9.14 58.73
C VAL A 93 17.23 -9.05 57.27
N MET A 94 16.32 -8.11 56.99
CA MET A 94 15.87 -7.80 55.64
C MET A 94 16.19 -6.35 55.29
N PRO A 95 16.80 -6.08 54.12
CA PRO A 95 17.28 -7.02 53.11
C PRO A 95 18.46 -7.88 53.61
N PRO A 96 18.62 -9.13 53.13
CA PRO A 96 19.73 -9.99 53.54
C PRO A 96 21.08 -9.39 53.12
N PRO A 97 22.17 -9.58 53.88
CA PRO A 97 23.47 -9.00 53.55
C PRO A 97 23.98 -9.34 52.13
N ALA A 98 23.57 -10.49 51.59
CA ALA A 98 23.90 -10.91 50.23
C ALA A 98 23.37 -9.97 49.13
N THR A 99 22.30 -9.20 49.38
CA THR A 99 21.77 -8.23 48.41
C THR A 99 22.58 -6.93 48.36
N LYS A 100 23.49 -6.72 49.32
CA LYS A 100 24.32 -5.51 49.47
C LYS A 100 23.51 -4.22 49.59
N THR A 101 22.23 -4.31 49.95
CA THR A 101 21.33 -3.18 50.14
C THR A 101 21.03 -3.02 51.62
N VAL A 102 21.24 -1.82 52.16
CA VAL A 102 21.03 -1.53 53.59
C VAL A 102 20.14 -0.30 53.72
N LEU A 103 19.04 -0.42 54.46
CA LEU A 103 18.21 0.74 54.77
C LEU A 103 18.96 1.66 55.74
N THR A 104 18.96 2.95 55.42
CA THR A 104 19.39 4.02 56.32
C THR A 104 18.43 4.15 57.51
N ASP A 105 18.90 4.72 58.61
CA ASP A 105 18.05 4.93 59.79
C ASP A 105 16.87 5.88 59.50
N ALA A 106 17.06 6.83 58.58
CA ALA A 106 15.99 7.69 58.08
C ALA A 106 14.90 6.89 57.35
N GLN A 107 15.28 5.97 56.45
CA GLN A 107 14.32 5.10 55.74
C GLN A 107 13.58 4.16 56.70
N LYS A 108 14.28 3.58 57.67
CA LYS A 108 13.66 2.73 58.72
C LYS A 108 12.63 3.52 59.53
N SER A 109 12.96 4.76 59.90
CA SER A 109 12.06 5.67 60.62
C SER A 109 10.81 6.01 59.81
N VAL A 110 10.98 6.28 58.51
CA VAL A 110 9.88 6.54 57.58
C VAL A 110 8.93 5.34 57.46
N ILE A 111 9.45 4.11 57.30
CA ILE A 111 8.62 2.90 57.26
C ILE A 111 7.86 2.71 58.57
N ARG A 112 8.54 2.84 59.73
CA ARG A 112 7.88 2.73 61.05
C ARG A 112 6.72 3.71 61.17
N ARG A 113 6.97 4.98 60.88
CA ARG A 113 5.96 6.04 60.95
C ARG A 113 4.79 5.80 60.01
N TRP A 114 5.04 5.30 58.80
CA TRP A 114 3.97 4.97 57.87
C TRP A 114 3.09 3.83 58.38
N ILE A 115 3.67 2.81 59.02
CA ILE A 115 2.91 1.75 59.68
C ILE A 115 2.08 2.33 60.85
N GLU A 116 2.67 3.20 61.68
CA GLU A 116 1.96 3.91 62.76
C GLU A 116 0.78 4.74 62.24
N GLN A 117 0.93 5.36 61.07
CA GLN A 117 -0.13 6.13 60.39
C GLN A 117 -1.19 5.26 59.70
N GLY A 118 -1.11 3.92 59.82
CA GLY A 118 -2.11 2.99 59.29
C GLY A 118 -1.72 2.28 58.00
N ALA A 119 -0.47 2.43 57.55
CA ALA A 119 0.06 1.78 56.34
C ALA A 119 -0.88 1.90 55.14
N GLU A 120 -1.30 3.12 54.82
CA GLU A 120 -2.15 3.37 53.66
C GLU A 120 -1.32 3.20 52.37
N TYR A 121 -1.84 2.39 51.44
CA TYR A 121 -1.24 2.19 50.13
C TYR A 121 -1.93 3.10 49.12
N GLN A 122 -1.16 3.57 48.15
CA GLN A 122 -1.69 4.27 46.98
C GLN A 122 -1.45 3.41 45.73
N PRO A 123 -2.41 3.37 44.78
CA PRO A 123 -2.12 2.95 43.40
C PRO A 123 -0.90 3.67 42.85
N HIS A 124 -0.22 3.11 41.85
CA HIS A 124 0.89 3.83 41.20
C HIS A 124 0.43 5.22 40.75
N TRP A 125 1.28 6.23 40.91
CA TRP A 125 0.91 7.62 40.70
C TRP A 125 0.33 7.89 39.30
N SER A 126 0.75 7.13 38.29
CA SER A 126 0.23 7.24 36.92
C SER A 126 -1.22 6.75 36.75
N PHE A 127 -1.74 5.97 37.70
CA PHE A 127 -3.14 5.48 37.70
C PHE A 127 -4.05 6.32 38.59
N LEU A 128 -3.51 7.38 39.22
CA LEU A 128 -4.31 8.32 40.00
C LEU A 128 -4.66 9.51 39.10
N ALA A 129 -5.96 9.86 39.08
CA ALA A 129 -6.41 11.05 38.38
C ALA A 129 -5.68 12.30 38.93
N PRO A 130 -5.02 13.11 38.09
CA PRO A 130 -4.37 14.33 38.54
C PRO A 130 -5.39 15.29 39.14
N ILE A 131 -5.15 15.73 40.38
CA ILE A 131 -5.92 16.79 41.03
C ILE A 131 -5.13 18.08 41.00
N ARG A 132 -5.81 19.23 40.88
CA ARG A 132 -5.13 20.53 40.85
C ARG A 132 -4.51 20.81 42.23
N PRO A 133 -3.17 20.87 42.37
CA PRO A 133 -2.53 21.10 43.64
C PRO A 133 -2.69 22.55 44.10
N VAL A 134 -2.59 22.77 45.41
CA VAL A 134 -2.46 24.12 45.96
C VAL A 134 -1.10 24.68 45.54
N LEU A 135 -1.09 25.93 45.06
CA LEU A 135 0.13 26.58 44.62
C LEU A 135 1.00 26.95 45.84
N PRO A 136 2.30 26.65 45.82
CA PRO A 136 3.17 26.98 46.94
C PRO A 136 3.35 28.49 47.08
N ALA A 137 3.54 28.92 48.33
CA ALA A 137 3.97 30.27 48.63
C ALA A 137 5.44 30.44 48.25
N VAL A 138 5.78 31.58 47.66
CA VAL A 138 7.13 31.92 47.22
C VAL A 138 7.47 33.34 47.69
N LYS A 139 8.75 33.59 47.98
CA LYS A 139 9.24 34.90 48.42
C LYS A 139 9.24 35.88 47.25
N ASN A 140 9.73 35.47 46.08
CA ASN A 140 9.79 36.34 44.89
C ASN A 140 8.58 36.15 43.97
N ALA A 141 7.40 36.56 44.43
CA ALA A 141 6.17 36.46 43.64
C ALA A 141 6.19 37.24 42.31
N ALA A 142 7.06 38.26 42.18
CA ALA A 142 7.19 39.06 40.97
C ALA A 142 7.88 38.31 39.80
N TRP A 143 8.62 37.24 40.09
CA TRP A 143 9.26 36.40 39.06
C TRP A 143 8.29 35.40 38.42
N VAL A 144 7.17 35.10 39.10
CA VAL A 144 6.19 34.10 38.67
C VAL A 144 5.40 34.63 37.47
N LYS A 145 5.55 34.01 36.30
CA LYS A 145 4.77 34.31 35.09
C LYS A 145 3.55 33.40 34.96
N ASN A 146 3.67 32.13 35.38
CA ASN A 146 2.59 31.15 35.35
C ASN A 146 2.57 30.26 36.63
N PRO A 147 1.52 29.44 36.86
CA PRO A 147 1.42 28.62 38.07
C PRO A 147 2.54 27.59 38.27
N ILE A 148 3.18 27.09 37.20
CA ILE A 148 4.28 26.12 37.27
C ILE A 148 5.51 26.78 37.91
N ASP A 149 5.76 28.05 37.61
CA ASP A 149 6.91 28.80 38.13
C ASP A 149 6.92 28.85 39.66
N ARG A 150 5.76 28.79 40.31
CA ARG A 150 5.68 28.73 41.79
C ARG A 150 6.29 27.46 42.34
N PHE A 151 6.06 26.32 41.70
CA PHE A 151 6.62 25.04 42.13
C PHE A 151 8.14 25.02 41.96
N VAL A 152 8.63 25.52 40.82
CA VAL A 152 10.07 25.64 40.55
C VAL A 152 10.73 26.59 41.54
N LEU A 153 10.18 27.80 41.70
CA LEU A 153 10.74 28.83 42.58
C LEU A 153 10.69 28.41 44.05
N ALA A 154 9.61 27.77 44.52
CA ALA A 154 9.54 27.27 45.88
C ALA A 154 10.67 26.27 46.19
N LYS A 155 10.98 25.38 45.24
CA LYS A 155 12.10 24.44 45.38
C LYS A 155 13.44 25.16 45.34
N LEU A 156 13.66 26.10 44.41
CA LEU A 156 14.89 26.89 44.35
C LEU A 156 15.12 27.66 45.66
N GLU A 157 14.10 28.36 46.17
CA GLU A 157 14.17 29.13 47.42
C GLU A 157 14.44 28.24 48.65
N ALA A 158 13.88 27.02 48.68
CA ALA A 158 14.14 26.04 49.73
C ALA A 158 15.58 25.52 49.71
N GLU A 159 16.19 25.40 48.53
CA GLU A 159 17.58 24.99 48.35
C GLU A 159 18.57 26.17 48.40
N GLY A 160 18.10 27.40 48.64
CA GLY A 160 18.93 28.60 48.66
C GLY A 160 19.46 29.03 47.28
N LEU A 161 18.80 28.61 46.20
CA LEU A 161 19.12 28.94 44.82
C LEU A 161 18.24 30.07 44.28
N SER A 162 18.78 30.81 43.31
CA SER A 162 18.05 31.88 42.59
C SER A 162 17.89 31.51 41.12
N PRO A 163 16.80 31.94 40.45
CA PRO A 163 16.65 31.76 39.00
C PRO A 163 17.80 32.40 38.21
N ALA A 164 18.18 31.76 37.10
CA ALA A 164 19.12 32.34 36.15
C ALA A 164 18.52 33.56 35.43
N PRO A 165 19.34 34.54 35.01
CA PRO A 165 18.87 35.65 34.20
C PRO A 165 18.31 35.16 32.86
N GLU A 166 17.32 35.90 32.33
CA GLU A 166 16.75 35.63 31.01
C GLU A 166 17.82 35.83 29.93
N ALA A 167 17.79 34.98 28.90
CA ALA A 167 18.74 35.06 27.80
C ALA A 167 18.47 36.31 26.93
N ASP A 168 19.49 36.78 26.22
CA ASP A 168 19.32 37.90 25.27
C ASP A 168 18.36 37.52 24.13
N ARG A 169 17.76 38.53 23.49
CA ARG A 169 16.72 38.33 22.48
C ARG A 169 17.19 37.52 21.27
N ARG A 170 18.46 37.62 20.87
CA ARG A 170 18.98 36.83 19.72
C ARG A 170 19.09 35.36 20.11
N THR A 171 19.56 35.08 21.32
CA THR A 171 19.59 33.72 21.88
C THR A 171 18.18 33.14 22.02
N LEU A 172 17.21 33.93 22.51
CA LEU A 172 15.82 33.50 22.64
C LEU A 172 15.19 33.17 21.29
N ALA A 173 15.36 34.02 20.27
CA ALA A 173 14.84 33.76 18.93
C ALA A 173 15.40 32.46 18.34
N ARG A 174 16.71 32.21 18.52
CA ARG A 174 17.33 30.97 18.07
C ARG A 174 16.77 29.74 18.78
N ARG A 175 16.65 29.79 20.12
CA ARG A 175 16.11 28.67 20.91
C ARG A 175 14.66 28.37 20.53
N LEU A 176 13.81 29.39 20.48
CA LEU A 176 12.41 29.25 20.08
C LEU A 176 12.26 28.63 18.70
N SER A 177 13.01 29.11 17.71
CA SER A 177 12.92 28.58 16.34
C SER A 177 13.35 27.11 16.27
N LEU A 178 14.44 26.74 16.94
CA LEU A 178 14.88 25.35 16.98
C LEU A 178 13.91 24.44 17.75
N ASP A 179 13.33 24.92 18.85
CA ASP A 179 12.42 24.15 19.69
C ASP A 179 11.03 23.98 19.06
N LEU A 180 10.53 25.00 18.36
CA LEU A 180 9.19 24.98 17.77
C LEU A 180 9.20 24.40 16.36
N ILE A 181 10.12 24.85 15.50
CA ILE A 181 10.10 24.46 14.08
C ILE A 181 11.31 23.63 13.64
N GLY A 182 12.26 23.34 14.53
CA GLY A 182 13.43 22.51 14.22
C GLY A 182 14.48 23.17 13.32
N LEU A 183 14.29 24.44 12.95
CA LEU A 183 15.11 25.16 11.99
C LEU A 183 15.71 26.42 12.63
N PRO A 184 16.91 26.86 12.21
CA PRO A 184 17.44 28.15 12.62
C PRO A 184 16.53 29.29 12.11
N PRO A 185 16.35 30.39 12.88
CA PRO A 185 15.49 31.49 12.45
C PRO A 185 16.10 32.25 11.27
N ALA A 186 15.27 32.79 10.40
CA ALA A 186 15.71 33.73 9.37
C ALA A 186 16.31 35.00 10.02
N PRO A 187 17.40 35.58 9.48
CA PRO A 187 18.01 36.78 10.05
C PRO A 187 17.01 37.93 10.25
N GLU A 188 16.10 38.14 9.29
CA GLU A 188 15.09 39.20 9.32
C GLU A 188 14.12 39.01 10.48
N MET A 189 13.69 37.78 10.76
CA MET A 189 12.83 37.45 11.90
C MET A 189 13.53 37.76 13.23
N VAL A 190 14.85 37.52 13.31
CA VAL A 190 15.63 37.85 14.51
C VAL A 190 15.71 39.35 14.70
N GLU A 191 16.00 40.13 13.65
CA GLU A 191 16.05 41.60 13.76
C GLU A 191 14.68 42.20 14.11
N GLU A 192 13.60 41.70 13.50
CA GLU A 192 12.22 42.07 13.87
C GLU A 192 11.95 41.81 15.36
N PHE A 193 12.27 40.61 15.84
CA PHE A 193 12.09 40.27 17.24
C PHE A 193 12.99 41.10 18.15
N VAL A 194 14.23 41.38 17.80
CA VAL A 194 15.13 42.21 18.62
C VAL A 194 14.62 43.65 18.72
N ALA A 195 14.04 44.18 17.63
CA ALA A 195 13.49 45.52 17.57
C ALA A 195 12.13 45.67 18.28
N ASP A 196 11.29 44.61 18.35
CA ASP A 196 9.96 44.70 18.98
C ASP A 196 10.03 44.90 20.51
N GLN A 197 9.77 46.13 20.96
CA GLN A 197 9.75 46.49 22.38
C GLN A 197 8.37 46.25 23.05
N ALA A 198 7.41 45.66 22.35
CA ALA A 198 6.12 45.33 22.95
C ALA A 198 6.30 44.37 24.14
N PRO A 199 5.50 44.52 25.21
CA PRO A 199 5.60 43.66 26.39
C PRO A 199 5.28 42.18 26.09
N ASN A 200 4.61 41.89 24.97
CA ASN A 200 4.26 40.54 24.51
C ASN A 200 5.03 40.10 23.25
N ALA A 201 6.18 40.70 22.97
CA ALA A 201 6.94 40.40 21.76
C ALA A 201 7.41 38.93 21.69
N TYR A 202 7.65 38.29 22.84
CA TYR A 202 8.03 36.88 22.91
C TYR A 202 6.87 35.97 22.48
N GLU A 203 5.68 36.22 23.00
CA GLU A 203 4.46 35.48 22.68
C GLU A 203 4.10 35.63 21.19
N LYS A 204 4.23 36.83 20.61
CA LYS A 204 4.03 37.02 19.17
C LYS A 204 4.99 36.18 18.31
N LEU A 205 6.25 36.04 18.74
CA LEU A 205 7.22 35.20 18.04
C LEU A 205 6.84 33.72 18.16
N VAL A 206 6.39 33.28 19.33
CA VAL A 206 5.86 31.91 19.54
C VAL A 206 4.68 31.65 18.59
N ASP A 207 3.69 32.54 18.56
CA ASP A 207 2.51 32.40 17.69
C ASP A 207 2.92 32.34 16.21
N LYS A 208 3.79 33.26 15.75
CA LYS A 208 4.33 33.28 14.38
C LYS A 208 5.05 31.97 14.01
N LEU A 209 5.78 31.36 14.94
CA LEU A 209 6.47 30.10 14.73
C LEU A 209 5.50 28.91 14.72
N MET A 210 4.47 28.92 15.56
CA MET A 210 3.43 27.87 15.59
C MET A 210 2.50 27.92 14.38
N GLU A 211 2.31 29.09 13.75
CA GLU A 211 1.58 29.24 12.48
C GLU A 211 2.37 28.73 11.26
N SER A 212 3.67 28.49 11.40
CA SER A 212 4.51 27.94 10.33
C SER A 212 4.18 26.47 10.06
N LYS A 213 4.14 26.06 8.78
CA LYS A 213 3.97 24.64 8.41
C LYS A 213 5.05 23.73 9.00
N HIS A 214 6.23 24.28 9.28
CA HIS A 214 7.35 23.56 9.89
C HIS A 214 7.10 23.16 11.34
N TRP A 215 6.14 23.79 12.04
CA TRP A 215 5.72 23.38 13.38
C TRP A 215 5.20 21.93 13.38
N GLY A 216 4.24 21.62 12.51
CA GLY A 216 3.68 20.28 12.37
C GLY A 216 4.70 19.27 11.84
N GLU A 217 5.62 19.68 10.97
CA GLU A 217 6.72 18.82 10.52
C GLU A 217 7.66 18.44 11.68
N HIS A 218 8.05 19.43 12.49
CA HIS A 218 8.96 19.22 13.62
C HIS A 218 8.32 18.34 14.70
N ARG A 219 7.06 18.61 15.07
CA ARG A 219 6.31 17.81 16.06
C ARG A 219 5.94 16.43 15.54
N GLY A 220 5.50 16.37 14.28
CA GLY A 220 5.12 15.13 13.61
C GLY A 220 6.27 14.12 13.59
N ARG A 221 7.52 14.55 13.41
CA ARG A 221 8.68 13.65 13.44
C ARG A 221 8.75 12.79 14.71
N TYR A 222 8.59 13.39 15.89
CA TYR A 222 8.62 12.65 17.16
C TYR A 222 7.43 11.69 17.29
N TRP A 223 6.26 12.08 16.78
CA TRP A 223 5.10 11.20 16.74
C TRP A 223 5.30 10.01 15.80
N LEU A 224 5.90 10.25 14.63
CA LEU A 224 6.15 9.21 13.63
C LEU A 224 7.17 8.18 14.13
N ASP A 225 8.17 8.61 14.91
CA ASP A 225 9.07 7.69 15.63
C ASP A 225 8.26 6.79 16.59
N ALA A 226 7.33 7.37 17.37
CA ALA A 226 6.46 6.63 18.29
C ALA A 226 5.46 5.70 17.58
N ALA A 227 4.96 6.12 16.41
CA ALA A 227 4.10 5.30 15.55
C ALA A 227 4.86 4.22 14.78
N ARG A 228 6.21 4.26 14.80
CA ARG A 228 7.11 3.34 14.10
C ARG A 228 6.93 3.42 12.59
N TYR A 229 6.70 4.64 12.12
CA TYR A 229 6.54 4.95 10.72
C TYR A 229 7.80 4.56 9.93
N ALA A 230 7.60 3.84 8.83
CA ALA A 230 8.61 3.59 7.82
C ALA A 230 7.97 3.60 6.42
N ASP A 231 8.78 3.94 5.42
CA ASP A 231 8.43 3.85 4.00
C ASP A 231 8.83 2.48 3.40
N THR A 232 9.08 1.47 4.24
CA THR A 232 9.46 0.10 3.86
C THR A 232 8.80 -0.95 4.75
N HIS A 233 8.94 -2.23 4.39
CA HIS A 233 8.34 -3.36 5.14
C HIS A 233 9.08 -3.70 6.44
N GLY A 234 10.35 -3.33 6.56
CA GLY A 234 11.17 -3.42 7.76
C GLY A 234 11.90 -4.75 7.97
N ILE A 235 11.58 -5.81 7.21
CA ILE A 235 12.25 -7.12 7.33
C ILE A 235 12.29 -7.89 5.99
N HIS A 236 13.15 -8.89 5.91
CA HIS A 236 13.34 -9.81 4.79
C HIS A 236 13.78 -9.13 3.48
N PHE A 237 12.83 -8.77 2.59
CA PHE A 237 13.14 -8.05 1.35
C PHE A 237 13.10 -6.53 1.53
N ASP A 238 12.52 -6.04 2.64
CA ASP A 238 12.40 -4.62 2.97
C ASP A 238 11.87 -3.75 1.80
N ASN A 239 10.84 -4.25 1.13
CA ASN A 239 10.24 -3.57 -0.02
C ASN A 239 9.69 -2.19 0.37
N TYR A 240 9.70 -1.26 -0.59
CA TYR A 240 9.06 0.04 -0.45
C TYR A 240 7.56 -0.12 -0.18
N ARG A 241 7.04 0.70 0.74
CA ARG A 241 5.62 0.82 1.09
C ARG A 241 5.19 2.27 1.00
N GLU A 242 4.10 2.56 0.29
CA GLU A 242 3.58 3.92 0.19
C GLU A 242 2.72 4.28 1.42
N ASN A 243 3.37 4.69 2.51
CA ASN A 243 2.68 5.01 3.78
C ASN A 243 2.63 6.53 4.10
N TRP A 244 3.19 7.37 3.22
CA TRP A 244 3.37 8.80 3.51
C TRP A 244 2.08 9.60 3.67
N ALA A 245 0.95 9.11 3.19
CA ALA A 245 -0.36 9.73 3.43
C ALA A 245 -0.66 9.84 4.93
N TYR A 246 -0.31 8.81 5.72
CA TYR A 246 -0.43 8.85 7.18
C TYR A 246 0.52 9.88 7.80
N ARG A 247 1.78 9.96 7.33
CA ARG A 247 2.71 11.02 7.74
C ARG A 247 2.15 12.42 7.48
N ALA A 248 1.60 12.65 6.29
CA ALA A 248 1.01 13.94 5.93
C ALA A 248 -0.18 14.27 6.83
N TRP A 249 -1.02 13.29 7.16
CA TRP A 249 -2.12 13.46 8.10
C TRP A 249 -1.62 13.85 9.50
N VAL A 250 -0.58 13.19 10.04
CA VAL A 250 0.00 13.53 11.35
C VAL A 250 0.51 14.97 11.39
N ILE A 251 1.27 15.38 10.37
CA ILE A 251 1.80 16.75 10.27
C ILE A 251 0.66 17.77 10.26
N GLU A 252 -0.37 17.49 9.47
CA GLU A 252 -1.54 18.37 9.35
C GLU A 252 -2.36 18.43 10.65
N ALA A 253 -2.48 17.33 11.39
CA ALA A 253 -3.15 17.31 12.69
C ALA A 253 -2.46 18.22 13.71
N PHE A 254 -1.11 18.24 13.73
CA PHE A 254 -0.36 19.18 14.56
C PHE A 254 -0.51 20.64 14.11
N ASN A 255 -0.46 20.90 12.80
CA ASN A 255 -0.65 22.26 12.25
C ASN A 255 -2.06 22.82 12.53
N LYS A 256 -3.08 21.96 12.55
CA LYS A 256 -4.46 22.32 12.91
C LYS A 256 -4.69 22.42 14.42
N ASN A 257 -3.69 22.11 15.24
CA ASN A 257 -3.84 21.99 16.69
C ASN A 257 -5.03 21.08 17.07
N MET A 258 -5.10 19.90 16.44
CA MET A 258 -6.19 18.95 16.65
C MET A 258 -6.29 18.56 18.13
N PRO A 259 -7.50 18.54 18.72
CA PRO A 259 -7.71 18.04 20.07
C PRO A 259 -7.16 16.62 20.25
N PHE A 260 -6.47 16.37 21.37
CA PHE A 260 -5.76 15.10 21.59
C PHE A 260 -6.70 13.89 21.67
N ASP A 261 -7.93 14.08 22.14
CA ASP A 261 -8.98 13.07 22.14
C ASP A 261 -9.38 12.68 20.71
N GLN A 262 -9.58 13.64 19.83
CA GLN A 262 -9.84 13.39 18.41
C GLN A 262 -8.64 12.72 17.73
N PHE A 263 -7.43 13.25 17.93
CA PHE A 263 -6.19 12.68 17.40
C PHE A 263 -5.97 11.22 17.82
N THR A 264 -6.39 10.89 19.04
CA THR A 264 -6.36 9.51 19.57
C THR A 264 -7.40 8.62 18.88
N VAL A 265 -8.66 9.06 18.83
CA VAL A 265 -9.76 8.25 18.26
C VAL A 265 -9.53 7.98 16.78
N GLU A 266 -9.13 8.98 15.99
CA GLU A 266 -8.94 8.81 14.55
C GLU A 266 -7.79 7.84 14.22
N GLN A 267 -6.72 7.81 15.02
CA GLN A 267 -5.60 6.88 14.79
C GLN A 267 -5.91 5.46 15.25
N LEU A 268 -6.59 5.29 16.37
CA LEU A 268 -6.88 3.95 16.90
C LEU A 268 -8.06 3.29 16.19
N ALA A 269 -9.06 4.07 15.75
CA ALA A 269 -10.33 3.55 15.25
C ALA A 269 -11.00 4.43 14.17
N GLY A 270 -10.25 5.28 13.48
CA GLY A 270 -10.81 6.20 12.47
C GLY A 270 -11.53 5.52 11.32
N ASP A 271 -11.11 4.31 10.95
CA ASP A 271 -11.79 3.48 9.96
C ASP A 271 -13.03 2.75 10.50
N LEU A 272 -13.24 2.73 11.82
CA LEU A 272 -14.43 2.16 12.45
C LEU A 272 -15.50 3.22 12.77
N LEU A 273 -15.22 4.50 12.53
CA LEU A 273 -16.18 5.57 12.77
C LEU A 273 -17.40 5.49 11.82
N PRO A 274 -18.61 5.79 12.31
CA PRO A 274 -19.79 5.89 11.45
C PRO A 274 -19.62 7.06 10.46
N ASN A 275 -19.92 6.84 9.18
CA ASN A 275 -19.75 7.84 8.11
C ASN A 275 -18.33 8.44 8.06
N ARG A 276 -17.32 7.62 8.37
CA ARG A 276 -15.91 7.99 8.36
C ARG A 276 -15.50 8.78 7.12
N THR A 277 -14.73 9.84 7.33
CA THR A 277 -14.12 10.62 6.23
C THR A 277 -12.91 9.89 5.66
N LEU A 278 -12.40 10.37 4.52
CA LEU A 278 -11.13 9.85 3.98
C LEU A 278 -9.96 10.11 4.96
N ASP A 279 -9.90 11.29 5.57
CA ASP A 279 -8.81 11.64 6.49
C ASP A 279 -8.83 10.78 7.75
N GLN A 280 -10.01 10.42 8.27
CA GLN A 280 -10.16 9.48 9.39
C GLN A 280 -9.70 8.07 9.03
N GLN A 281 -9.94 7.63 7.79
CA GLN A 281 -9.41 6.35 7.33
C GLN A 281 -7.88 6.40 7.20
N VAL A 282 -7.31 7.48 6.66
CA VAL A 282 -5.86 7.67 6.58
C VAL A 282 -5.21 7.67 7.97
N ALA A 283 -5.85 8.31 8.97
CA ALA A 283 -5.39 8.35 10.35
C ALA A 283 -5.19 6.95 10.96
N SER A 284 -6.10 6.01 10.65
CA SER A 284 -6.02 4.61 11.11
C SER A 284 -4.76 3.86 10.65
N GLY A 285 -4.00 4.43 9.70
CA GLY A 285 -2.70 3.94 9.24
C GLY A 285 -1.65 3.80 10.35
N PHE A 286 -1.85 4.42 11.53
CA PHE A 286 -1.10 4.12 12.75
C PHE A 286 -1.00 2.60 13.01
N ASN A 287 -2.12 1.87 12.89
CA ASN A 287 -2.18 0.43 13.11
C ASN A 287 -1.50 -0.40 12.01
N ARG A 288 -1.15 0.23 10.88
CA ARG A 288 -0.49 -0.38 9.72
C ARG A 288 0.99 -0.01 9.58
N CYS A 289 1.54 0.71 10.56
CA CYS A 289 2.97 0.99 10.66
C CYS A 289 3.80 -0.21 11.14
N ASN A 290 3.17 -1.35 11.46
CA ASN A 290 3.88 -2.57 11.83
C ASN A 290 4.71 -3.15 10.67
N ILE A 291 5.80 -3.83 11.04
CA ILE A 291 6.67 -4.60 10.15
C ILE A 291 5.85 -5.74 9.51
N THR A 292 6.11 -6.07 8.24
CA THR A 292 5.49 -7.21 7.54
C THR A 292 6.50 -8.06 6.79
N SER A 293 6.13 -9.31 6.47
CA SER A 293 7.00 -10.24 5.74
C SER A 293 6.24 -11.07 4.70
N SER A 294 6.98 -11.61 3.74
CA SER A 294 6.63 -12.77 2.91
C SER A 294 7.84 -13.66 2.70
N GLU A 295 8.57 -13.91 3.79
CA GLU A 295 9.68 -14.84 3.81
C GLU A 295 9.21 -16.28 3.49
N GLY A 296 10.01 -16.99 2.68
CA GLY A 296 9.76 -18.40 2.39
C GLY A 296 9.84 -19.24 3.66
N GLY A 297 8.77 -19.96 3.99
CA GLY A 297 8.68 -20.78 5.21
C GLY A 297 8.04 -20.08 6.41
N ALA A 298 7.62 -18.82 6.27
CA ALA A 298 6.86 -18.10 7.29
C ALA A 298 5.52 -18.80 7.61
N ILE A 299 5.18 -18.87 8.90
CA ILE A 299 3.92 -19.45 9.38
C ILE A 299 2.88 -18.33 9.49
N ALA A 300 1.79 -18.44 8.75
CA ALA A 300 0.77 -17.38 8.69
C ALA A 300 0.20 -17.01 10.07
N GLU A 301 -0.13 -18.02 10.89
CA GLU A 301 -0.67 -17.79 12.24
C GLU A 301 0.31 -17.06 13.16
N GLU A 302 1.60 -17.40 13.08
CA GLU A 302 2.64 -16.74 13.86
C GLU A 302 2.71 -15.24 13.53
N TYR A 303 2.69 -14.88 12.25
CA TYR A 303 2.77 -13.48 11.83
C TYR A 303 1.51 -12.68 12.20
N LEU A 304 0.31 -13.29 12.14
CA LEU A 304 -0.91 -12.63 12.63
C LEU A 304 -0.80 -12.33 14.13
N VAL A 305 -0.29 -13.27 14.93
CA VAL A 305 -0.05 -13.07 16.37
C VAL A 305 1.01 -12.00 16.60
N LEU A 306 2.10 -11.99 15.82
CA LEU A 306 3.15 -10.97 15.92
C LEU A 306 2.63 -9.57 15.59
N TYR A 307 1.83 -9.40 14.53
CA TYR A 307 1.24 -8.11 14.18
C TYR A 307 0.26 -7.61 15.23
N ASN A 308 -0.51 -8.52 15.82
CA ASN A 308 -1.44 -8.16 16.89
C ASN A 308 -0.71 -7.76 18.18
N ARG A 309 0.32 -8.53 18.56
CA ARG A 309 1.23 -8.20 19.67
C ARG A 309 1.83 -6.81 19.46
N ASP A 310 2.37 -6.56 18.28
CA ASP A 310 3.04 -5.34 17.90
C ASP A 310 2.15 -4.08 18.05
N ARG A 311 0.91 -4.14 17.56
CA ARG A 311 -0.08 -3.06 17.77
C ARG A 311 -0.39 -2.84 19.24
N THR A 312 -0.61 -3.93 19.98
CA THR A 312 -0.94 -3.90 21.41
C THR A 312 0.17 -3.28 22.25
N GLU A 313 1.42 -3.70 22.01
CA GLU A 313 2.61 -3.14 22.66
C GLU A 313 2.75 -1.66 22.35
N THR A 314 2.59 -1.28 21.08
CA THR A 314 2.75 0.11 20.64
C THR A 314 1.68 1.00 21.24
N THR A 315 0.40 0.60 21.20
CA THR A 315 -0.67 1.39 21.80
C THR A 315 -0.47 1.56 23.31
N SER A 316 -0.06 0.49 23.99
CA SER A 316 0.24 0.56 25.43
C SER A 316 1.38 1.51 25.74
N GLN A 317 2.44 1.49 24.94
CA GLN A 317 3.59 2.36 25.14
C GLN A 317 3.26 3.83 24.83
N VAL A 318 2.57 4.09 23.72
CA VAL A 318 2.34 5.46 23.22
C VAL A 318 1.23 6.18 23.98
N TRP A 319 0.12 5.50 24.33
CA TRP A 319 -1.02 6.15 25.01
C TRP A 319 -1.06 5.90 26.51
N LEU A 320 -0.71 4.69 26.96
CA LEU A 320 -0.76 4.36 28.39
C LEU A 320 0.55 4.66 29.12
N GLY A 321 1.64 4.88 28.38
CA GLY A 321 2.98 5.03 28.96
C GLY A 321 3.48 3.75 29.64
N MET A 322 2.99 2.58 29.22
CA MET A 322 3.26 1.28 29.84
C MET A 322 4.00 0.33 28.88
N THR A 323 5.04 -0.33 29.37
CA THR A 323 5.82 -1.32 28.59
C THR A 323 5.17 -2.70 28.61
N ALA A 324 3.97 -2.81 28.04
CA ALA A 324 3.17 -4.03 28.09
C ALA A 324 3.85 -5.29 27.46
N GLY A 325 4.93 -5.14 26.69
CA GLY A 325 5.59 -6.25 26.00
C GLY A 325 6.17 -7.36 26.90
N CYS A 326 6.45 -7.09 28.19
CA CYS A 326 6.79 -8.18 29.12
C CYS A 326 5.60 -9.14 29.33
N ALA A 327 4.37 -8.60 29.26
CA ALA A 327 3.13 -9.34 29.48
C ALA A 327 2.82 -10.37 28.38
N VAL A 328 3.58 -10.36 27.27
CA VAL A 328 3.43 -11.35 26.19
C VAL A 328 3.70 -12.77 26.67
N CYS A 329 4.77 -12.96 27.46
CA CYS A 329 5.22 -14.30 27.86
C CYS A 329 4.87 -14.66 29.31
N HIS A 330 4.71 -13.68 30.20
CA HIS A 330 4.45 -13.85 31.63
C HIS A 330 3.82 -12.57 32.19
N ASP A 331 3.23 -12.58 33.39
CA ASP A 331 2.74 -11.35 34.03
C ASP A 331 3.85 -10.27 34.13
N HIS A 332 3.51 -9.01 33.91
CA HIS A 332 4.48 -7.93 33.87
C HIS A 332 5.27 -7.81 35.20
N LYS A 333 6.60 -7.63 35.11
CA LYS A 333 7.50 -7.71 36.28
C LYS A 333 7.38 -6.56 37.27
N PHE A 334 6.87 -5.41 36.82
CA PHE A 334 6.84 -4.17 37.59
C PHE A 334 5.43 -3.56 37.67
N ASP A 335 4.80 -3.37 36.51
CA ASP A 335 3.43 -2.88 36.41
C ASP A 335 2.35 -3.93 36.70
N PRO A 336 1.16 -3.51 37.18
CA PRO A 336 0.04 -4.39 37.50
C PRO A 336 -0.72 -4.81 36.22
N LEU A 337 -0.04 -5.50 35.31
CA LEU A 337 -0.61 -6.01 34.06
C LEU A 337 -0.30 -7.51 33.96
N SER A 338 -1.35 -8.34 33.95
CA SER A 338 -1.22 -9.78 33.74
C SER A 338 -1.06 -10.13 32.26
N GLN A 339 -0.54 -11.32 31.98
CA GLN A 339 -0.50 -11.86 30.62
C GLN A 339 -1.91 -11.98 30.03
N LYS A 340 -2.89 -12.36 30.86
CA LYS A 340 -4.29 -12.48 30.43
C LYS A 340 -4.83 -11.14 29.93
N GLU A 341 -4.61 -10.07 30.69
CA GLU A 341 -5.07 -8.73 30.34
C GLU A 341 -4.39 -8.20 29.07
N PHE A 342 -3.12 -8.55 28.83
CA PHE A 342 -2.44 -8.23 27.57
C PHE A 342 -3.18 -8.83 26.36
N TYR A 343 -3.54 -10.11 26.42
CA TYR A 343 -4.24 -10.76 25.30
C TYR A 343 -5.73 -10.35 25.22
N GLU A 344 -6.36 -9.95 26.33
CA GLU A 344 -7.68 -9.30 26.30
C GLU A 344 -7.62 -7.95 25.57
N LEU A 345 -6.57 -7.14 25.80
CA LEU A 345 -6.34 -5.90 25.06
C LEU A 345 -6.01 -6.17 23.58
N ALA A 346 -5.25 -7.22 23.29
CA ALA A 346 -4.92 -7.59 21.92
C ALA A 346 -6.15 -7.99 21.08
N ALA A 347 -7.27 -8.35 21.70
CA ALA A 347 -8.50 -8.65 20.97
C ALA A 347 -9.01 -7.46 20.14
N PHE A 348 -8.79 -6.22 20.60
CA PHE A 348 -9.23 -5.00 19.89
C PHE A 348 -8.46 -4.77 18.58
N PHE A 349 -7.19 -5.20 18.51
CA PHE A 349 -6.32 -4.98 17.34
C PHE A 349 -6.25 -6.19 16.39
N ASN A 350 -6.92 -7.29 16.76
CA ASN A 350 -7.04 -8.48 15.93
C ASN A 350 -8.25 -8.46 14.99
N ASN A 351 -8.93 -7.32 14.86
CA ASN A 351 -10.04 -7.12 13.93
C ASN A 351 -9.53 -6.41 12.67
N THR A 352 -8.99 -7.18 11.72
CA THR A 352 -8.41 -6.62 10.49
C THR A 352 -8.57 -7.56 9.30
N THR A 353 -8.67 -6.98 8.11
CA THR A 353 -8.66 -7.70 6.84
C THR A 353 -7.25 -7.86 6.24
N GLN A 354 -6.21 -7.40 6.95
CA GLN A 354 -4.82 -7.60 6.53
C GLN A 354 -4.43 -9.08 6.55
N ALA A 355 -3.90 -9.58 5.43
CA ALA A 355 -3.35 -10.93 5.36
C ALA A 355 -2.00 -11.05 6.10
N ALA A 356 -1.65 -12.26 6.53
CA ALA A 356 -0.39 -12.54 7.22
C ALA A 356 0.86 -12.18 6.38
N MET A 357 0.78 -12.43 5.07
CA MET A 357 1.87 -12.23 4.13
C MET A 357 1.65 -10.98 3.28
N ASP A 358 2.70 -10.21 3.09
CA ASP A 358 2.70 -8.98 2.29
C ASP A 358 2.82 -9.20 0.76
N GLY A 359 2.91 -10.46 0.32
CA GLY A 359 3.06 -10.87 -1.08
C GLY A 359 4.35 -10.40 -1.78
N ASN A 360 5.32 -9.81 -1.06
CA ASN A 360 6.44 -9.08 -1.64
C ASN A 360 6.00 -8.00 -2.66
N ILE A 361 4.81 -7.42 -2.45
CA ILE A 361 4.30 -6.32 -3.27
C ILE A 361 4.49 -4.99 -2.54
N LYS A 362 4.53 -3.90 -3.30
CA LYS A 362 4.72 -2.54 -2.80
C LYS A 362 3.65 -2.14 -1.77
N ASP A 363 2.37 -2.29 -2.13
CA ASP A 363 1.25 -1.77 -1.33
C ASP A 363 0.35 -2.94 -0.90
N THR A 364 0.62 -3.49 0.28
CA THR A 364 -0.13 -4.64 0.83
C THR A 364 -1.53 -4.26 1.28
N PRO A 365 -2.59 -4.87 0.70
CA PRO A 365 -3.98 -4.62 1.09
C PRO A 365 -4.25 -4.92 2.58
N PRO A 366 -5.32 -4.33 3.16
CA PRO A 366 -6.20 -3.33 2.56
C PRO A 366 -5.51 -1.97 2.42
N VAL A 367 -5.76 -1.32 1.28
CA VAL A 367 -5.30 0.04 0.96
C VAL A 367 -6.44 0.82 0.33
N ILE A 368 -6.47 2.13 0.54
CA ILE A 368 -7.41 3.04 -0.10
C ILE A 368 -6.67 4.07 -0.95
N VAL A 369 -7.31 4.57 -2.00
CA VAL A 369 -6.77 5.68 -2.78
C VAL A 369 -7.03 6.98 -2.05
N VAL A 370 -6.02 7.82 -1.98
CA VAL A 370 -6.07 9.17 -1.42
C VAL A 370 -5.83 10.15 -2.57
N PRO A 371 -6.89 10.69 -3.21
CA PRO A 371 -6.73 11.70 -4.25
C PRO A 371 -6.08 12.97 -3.67
N THR A 372 -5.51 13.80 -4.56
CA THR A 372 -5.07 15.14 -4.18
C THR A 372 -6.25 15.96 -3.65
N SER A 373 -5.97 17.00 -2.86
CA SER A 373 -7.02 17.88 -2.32
C SER A 373 -7.88 18.52 -3.44
N GLU A 374 -7.28 18.81 -4.59
CA GLU A 374 -7.96 19.36 -5.77
C GLU A 374 -8.86 18.32 -6.46
N ASP A 375 -8.43 17.05 -6.48
CA ASP A 375 -9.13 15.95 -7.14
C ASP A 375 -10.23 15.31 -6.27
N ARG A 376 -10.20 15.52 -4.95
CA ARG A 376 -11.11 14.88 -3.98
C ARG A 376 -12.60 15.04 -4.33
N PRO A 377 -13.13 16.23 -4.68
CA PRO A 377 -14.53 16.36 -5.05
C PRO A 377 -14.92 15.53 -6.28
N ARG A 378 -14.00 15.39 -7.25
CA ARG A 378 -14.25 14.58 -8.46
C ARG A 378 -14.17 13.08 -8.14
N TRP A 379 -13.22 12.67 -7.30
CA TRP A 379 -13.06 11.29 -6.85
C TRP A 379 -14.31 10.74 -6.16
N GLU A 380 -14.99 11.55 -5.35
CA GLU A 380 -16.21 11.14 -4.63
C GLU A 380 -17.39 10.83 -5.55
N VAL A 381 -17.43 11.42 -6.75
CA VAL A 381 -18.55 11.25 -7.69
C VAL A 381 -18.23 10.32 -8.86
N ILE A 382 -16.95 10.19 -9.25
CA ILE A 382 -16.59 9.46 -10.49
C ILE A 382 -16.94 7.97 -10.44
N SER A 383 -16.88 7.34 -9.27
CA SER A 383 -17.30 5.94 -9.11
C SER A 383 -18.79 5.76 -9.41
N LYS A 384 -19.62 6.76 -9.06
CA LYS A 384 -21.05 6.75 -9.39
C LYS A 384 -21.26 6.94 -10.89
N ASP A 385 -20.58 7.90 -11.51
CA ASP A 385 -20.68 8.17 -12.94
C ASP A 385 -20.27 6.94 -13.77
N LEU A 386 -19.21 6.25 -13.36
CA LEU A 386 -18.77 5.00 -13.98
C LEU A 386 -19.81 3.88 -13.82
N ALA A 387 -20.39 3.74 -12.63
CA ALA A 387 -21.44 2.76 -12.40
C ALA A 387 -22.69 3.05 -13.26
N ASP A 388 -23.07 4.32 -13.38
CA ASP A 388 -24.22 4.73 -14.18
C ASP A 388 -23.94 4.58 -15.69
N ALA A 389 -22.73 4.90 -16.16
CA ALA A 389 -22.31 4.64 -17.54
C ALA A 389 -22.33 3.14 -17.89
N ARG A 390 -21.88 2.27 -16.97
CA ARG A 390 -21.96 0.81 -17.15
C ARG A 390 -23.41 0.31 -17.22
N LYS A 391 -24.30 0.82 -16.35
CA LYS A 391 -25.74 0.50 -16.43
C LYS A 391 -26.35 0.88 -17.78
N LEU A 392 -25.97 2.04 -18.33
CA LEU A 392 -26.47 2.47 -19.64
C LEU A 392 -25.97 1.56 -20.78
N LEU A 393 -24.71 1.08 -20.71
CA LEU A 393 -24.18 0.09 -21.66
C LEU A 393 -24.95 -1.23 -21.58
N ASP A 394 -25.20 -1.73 -20.36
CA ASP A 394 -25.96 -2.96 -20.15
C ASP A 394 -27.41 -2.83 -20.64
N ALA A 395 -28.06 -1.69 -20.37
CA ALA A 395 -29.39 -1.39 -20.88
C ALA A 395 -29.41 -1.36 -22.41
N ARG A 396 -28.46 -0.65 -23.05
CA ARG A 396 -28.38 -0.61 -24.52
C ARG A 396 -28.18 -1.99 -25.11
N ARG A 397 -27.34 -2.84 -24.50
CA ARG A 397 -27.15 -4.23 -24.95
C ARG A 397 -28.45 -5.04 -24.96
N GLN A 398 -29.35 -4.81 -24.01
CA GLN A 398 -30.65 -5.49 -23.96
C GLN A 398 -31.62 -4.90 -25.01
N GLU A 399 -31.64 -3.59 -25.16
CA GLU A 399 -32.56 -2.87 -26.07
C GLU A 399 -32.18 -2.99 -27.54
N ALA A 400 -30.91 -3.27 -27.87
CA ALA A 400 -30.43 -3.25 -29.25
C ALA A 400 -30.74 -4.51 -30.07
N ARG A 401 -31.40 -5.52 -29.48
CA ARG A 401 -31.74 -6.78 -30.18
C ARG A 401 -32.63 -6.57 -31.41
N PRO A 402 -33.73 -5.79 -31.37
CA PRO A 402 -34.55 -5.55 -32.55
C PRO A 402 -33.82 -4.78 -33.66
N ASP A 403 -32.96 -3.83 -33.28
CA ASP A 403 -32.13 -3.06 -34.22
C ASP A 403 -31.14 -3.98 -34.95
N TYR A 404 -30.51 -4.89 -34.19
CA TYR A 404 -29.63 -5.92 -34.72
C TYR A 404 -30.34 -6.88 -35.66
N ASP A 405 -31.52 -7.39 -35.28
CA ASP A 405 -32.29 -8.33 -36.12
C ASP A 405 -32.69 -7.69 -37.45
N THR A 406 -33.07 -6.40 -37.41
CA THR A 406 -33.37 -5.60 -38.61
C THR A 406 -32.15 -5.44 -39.51
N TRP A 407 -30.99 -5.12 -38.93
CA TRP A 407 -29.73 -5.04 -39.68
C TRP A 407 -29.34 -6.38 -40.29
N LEU A 408 -29.44 -7.46 -39.51
CA LEU A 408 -29.02 -8.81 -39.94
C LEU A 408 -29.87 -9.33 -41.10
N ALA A 409 -31.16 -8.99 -41.14
CA ALA A 409 -32.05 -9.33 -42.25
C ALA A 409 -31.71 -8.58 -43.55
N ALA A 410 -31.09 -7.40 -43.45
CA ALA A 410 -30.67 -6.57 -44.58
C ALA A 410 -29.17 -6.71 -44.93
N ALA A 411 -28.41 -7.48 -44.15
CA ALA A 411 -26.97 -7.61 -44.31
C ALA A 411 -26.63 -8.36 -45.60
N THR A 412 -25.75 -7.79 -46.43
CA THR A 412 -25.31 -8.42 -47.69
C THR A 412 -23.81 -8.71 -47.68
N PRO A 413 -23.33 -9.73 -48.42
CA PRO A 413 -21.91 -10.03 -48.54
C PRO A 413 -21.05 -8.81 -48.93
N GLU A 414 -21.59 -7.93 -49.79
CA GLU A 414 -20.90 -6.76 -50.33
C GLU A 414 -20.58 -5.73 -49.25
N GLN A 415 -21.47 -5.56 -48.26
CA GLN A 415 -21.25 -4.64 -47.14
C GLN A 415 -20.03 -5.07 -46.30
N PHE A 416 -19.86 -6.37 -46.07
CA PHE A 416 -18.69 -6.89 -45.36
C PHE A 416 -17.43 -6.85 -46.23
N ALA A 417 -17.56 -7.15 -47.53
CA ALA A 417 -16.45 -7.07 -48.47
C ALA A 417 -15.88 -5.64 -48.57
N ALA A 418 -16.75 -4.62 -48.59
CA ALA A 418 -16.34 -3.21 -48.59
C ALA A 418 -15.57 -2.79 -47.33
N SER A 419 -15.82 -3.46 -46.20
CA SER A 419 -15.11 -3.19 -44.93
C SER A 419 -13.74 -3.88 -44.83
N THR A 420 -13.46 -4.83 -45.72
CA THR A 420 -12.21 -5.61 -45.71
C THR A 420 -11.16 -4.92 -46.57
N PRO A 421 -9.94 -4.64 -46.06
CA PRO A 421 -8.89 -4.00 -46.86
C PRO A 421 -8.56 -4.82 -48.13
N SER A 422 -8.68 -4.18 -49.29
CA SER A 422 -8.38 -4.75 -50.61
C SER A 422 -7.34 -3.96 -51.41
N ASP A 423 -7.04 -2.74 -50.97
CA ASP A 423 -5.96 -1.90 -51.52
C ASP A 423 -4.60 -2.58 -51.35
N LYS A 424 -3.79 -2.59 -52.42
CA LYS A 424 -2.46 -3.23 -52.46
C LYS A 424 -2.43 -4.71 -52.05
N LEU A 425 -3.54 -5.44 -52.20
CA LEU A 425 -3.60 -6.87 -51.92
C LEU A 425 -2.87 -7.67 -53.02
N ALA A 426 -1.71 -8.24 -52.68
CA ALA A 426 -0.89 -9.05 -53.60
C ALA A 426 -1.35 -10.51 -53.67
N LEU A 427 -1.77 -11.09 -52.54
CA LEU A 427 -2.25 -12.46 -52.44
C LEU A 427 -3.48 -12.51 -51.54
N HIS A 428 -4.51 -13.22 -51.98
CA HIS A 428 -5.61 -13.70 -51.15
C HIS A 428 -5.82 -15.19 -51.38
N ALA A 429 -5.60 -15.99 -50.35
CA ALA A 429 -5.82 -17.43 -50.37
C ALA A 429 -6.83 -17.80 -49.26
N PRO A 430 -8.13 -17.97 -49.61
CA PRO A 430 -9.18 -18.23 -48.63
C PRO A 430 -9.02 -19.56 -47.86
N PHE A 431 -8.53 -20.60 -48.53
CA PHE A 431 -8.41 -21.97 -48.00
C PHE A 431 -9.71 -22.50 -47.40
N ASN A 432 -10.77 -22.52 -48.20
CA ASN A 432 -12.12 -22.84 -47.78
C ASN A 432 -12.85 -23.88 -48.66
N GLU A 433 -12.15 -24.52 -49.60
CA GLU A 433 -12.68 -25.41 -50.62
C GLU A 433 -13.33 -26.67 -50.02
N GLY A 434 -12.73 -27.21 -48.95
CA GLY A 434 -13.30 -28.29 -48.16
C GLY A 434 -13.20 -29.70 -48.77
N LYS A 435 -12.76 -29.81 -50.03
CA LYS A 435 -12.48 -31.05 -50.75
C LYS A 435 -11.57 -30.77 -51.95
N GLY A 436 -10.94 -31.83 -52.48
CA GLY A 436 -10.06 -31.75 -53.64
C GLY A 436 -8.64 -31.32 -53.30
N GLU A 437 -7.79 -31.27 -54.33
CA GLU A 437 -6.36 -30.95 -54.24
C GLU A 437 -6.01 -29.70 -55.08
N GLU A 438 -7.00 -28.86 -55.36
CA GLU A 438 -6.82 -27.56 -56.03
C GLU A 438 -7.32 -26.46 -55.10
N LEU A 439 -6.56 -25.36 -55.02
CA LEU A 439 -6.93 -24.19 -54.24
C LEU A 439 -7.16 -23.00 -55.17
N SER A 440 -8.25 -22.28 -54.96
CA SER A 440 -8.58 -21.05 -55.66
C SER A 440 -7.96 -19.88 -54.90
N VAL A 441 -6.93 -19.27 -55.48
CA VAL A 441 -6.24 -18.11 -54.90
C VAL A 441 -6.31 -16.93 -55.84
N THR A 442 -6.30 -15.72 -55.30
CA THR A 442 -6.20 -14.49 -56.09
C THR A 442 -4.79 -13.92 -55.93
N VAL A 443 -4.07 -13.80 -57.03
CA VAL A 443 -2.72 -13.23 -57.08
C VAL A 443 -2.73 -12.01 -57.99
N ALA A 444 -2.35 -10.85 -57.46
CA ALA A 444 -2.38 -9.56 -58.18
C ALA A 444 -3.73 -9.30 -58.90
N GLY A 445 -4.85 -9.61 -58.23
CA GLY A 445 -6.21 -9.43 -58.75
C GLY A 445 -6.69 -10.50 -59.74
N GLN A 446 -5.87 -11.51 -60.08
CA GLN A 446 -6.27 -12.61 -60.96
C GLN A 446 -6.48 -13.90 -60.15
N THR A 447 -7.63 -14.53 -60.33
CA THR A 447 -7.91 -15.84 -59.75
C THR A 447 -7.15 -16.94 -60.51
N LYS A 448 -6.42 -17.76 -59.75
CA LYS A 448 -5.63 -18.90 -60.24
C LYS A 448 -5.98 -20.14 -59.41
N LEU A 449 -5.96 -21.30 -60.06
CA LEU A 449 -5.98 -22.58 -59.38
C LEU A 449 -4.54 -23.05 -59.16
N ILE A 450 -4.20 -23.39 -57.92
CA ILE A 450 -2.89 -23.96 -57.56
C ILE A 450 -3.07 -25.37 -57.01
N ALA A 451 -2.13 -26.25 -57.33
CA ALA A 451 -2.14 -27.60 -56.77
C ALA A 451 -1.80 -27.58 -55.28
N ALA A 452 -2.56 -28.31 -54.48
CA ALA A 452 -2.30 -28.60 -53.08
C ALA A 452 -2.46 -30.11 -52.85
N PRO A 453 -1.46 -30.90 -53.25
CA PRO A 453 -1.49 -32.35 -53.08
C PRO A 453 -1.75 -32.70 -51.62
N LYS A 454 -2.64 -33.67 -51.37
CA LYS A 454 -3.02 -34.14 -50.03
C LYS A 454 -3.59 -33.04 -49.13
N ALA A 455 -4.30 -32.06 -49.71
CA ALA A 455 -5.01 -31.05 -48.94
C ALA A 455 -5.96 -31.72 -47.93
N ASN A 456 -5.77 -31.39 -46.65
CA ASN A 456 -6.55 -31.92 -45.54
C ASN A 456 -7.47 -30.84 -44.99
N TRP A 457 -8.74 -31.16 -44.80
CA TRP A 457 -9.78 -30.18 -44.50
C TRP A 457 -10.38 -30.44 -43.11
N ILE A 458 -10.31 -29.44 -42.23
CA ILE A 458 -10.98 -29.47 -40.92
C ILE A 458 -12.11 -28.45 -40.87
N GLU A 459 -12.88 -28.44 -39.79
CA GLU A 459 -13.85 -27.38 -39.53
C GLU A 459 -13.16 -26.02 -39.40
N GLY A 460 -13.67 -25.04 -40.16
CA GLY A 460 -13.12 -23.69 -40.22
C GLY A 460 -13.82 -22.70 -39.30
N HIS A 461 -13.28 -21.50 -39.24
CA HIS A 461 -13.76 -20.37 -38.44
C HIS A 461 -14.39 -19.27 -39.29
N VAL A 462 -13.70 -18.78 -40.32
CA VAL A 462 -14.24 -17.74 -41.22
C VAL A 462 -14.86 -18.30 -42.49
N ALA A 463 -14.87 -19.63 -42.61
CA ALA A 463 -15.61 -20.39 -43.60
C ALA A 463 -15.84 -21.81 -43.07
N ALA A 464 -16.73 -22.58 -43.71
CA ALA A 464 -17.12 -23.92 -43.23
C ALA A 464 -15.95 -24.90 -43.09
N LYS A 465 -14.90 -24.75 -43.91
CA LYS A 465 -13.72 -25.62 -43.93
C LYS A 465 -12.44 -24.81 -43.93
N ALA A 466 -11.40 -25.37 -43.32
CA ALA A 466 -10.06 -24.80 -43.26
C ALA A 466 -9.01 -25.82 -43.69
N LEU A 467 -7.93 -25.35 -44.29
CA LEU A 467 -6.79 -26.20 -44.64
C LEU A 467 -6.00 -26.55 -43.37
N LYS A 468 -5.81 -27.83 -43.10
CA LYS A 468 -4.89 -28.34 -42.09
C LYS A 468 -3.58 -28.70 -42.79
N ILE A 469 -2.48 -28.11 -42.32
CA ILE A 469 -1.17 -28.41 -42.87
C ILE A 469 -0.76 -29.84 -42.50
N GLN A 470 -0.13 -30.53 -43.44
CA GLN A 470 0.47 -31.85 -43.23
C GLN A 470 1.98 -31.78 -43.53
N ALA A 471 2.71 -32.83 -43.13
CA ALA A 471 4.16 -32.88 -43.27
C ALA A 471 4.66 -32.79 -44.72
N ASP A 472 3.81 -33.01 -45.71
CA ASP A 472 4.08 -33.00 -47.15
C ASP A 472 3.33 -31.91 -47.93
N THR A 473 2.54 -31.06 -47.27
CA THR A 473 1.89 -29.92 -47.91
C THR A 473 2.96 -28.95 -48.44
N LEU A 474 3.00 -28.74 -49.75
CA LEU A 474 3.89 -27.79 -50.42
C LEU A 474 3.04 -26.86 -51.28
N ILE A 475 2.94 -25.61 -50.86
CA ILE A 475 2.26 -24.55 -51.59
C ILE A 475 3.24 -23.38 -51.72
N GLU A 476 3.44 -22.92 -52.95
CA GLU A 476 4.38 -21.85 -53.24
C GLU A 476 3.87 -20.88 -54.32
N TRP A 477 4.30 -19.63 -54.20
CA TRP A 477 3.97 -18.54 -55.12
C TRP A 477 5.25 -17.81 -55.52
N PRO A 478 5.80 -18.09 -56.72
CA PRO A 478 7.00 -17.41 -57.22
C PRO A 478 6.85 -15.89 -57.34
N GLU A 479 5.65 -15.41 -57.66
CA GLU A 479 5.36 -13.99 -57.93
C GLU A 479 4.95 -13.14 -56.72
N VAL A 480 4.82 -13.71 -55.51
CA VAL A 480 4.31 -12.98 -54.32
C VAL A 480 5.42 -12.70 -53.31
N GLY A 481 5.42 -11.50 -52.70
CA GLY A 481 6.14 -11.25 -51.47
C GLY A 481 7.65 -11.01 -51.59
N ASP A 482 8.17 -10.65 -52.77
CA ASP A 482 9.59 -10.26 -52.95
C ASP A 482 9.83 -8.80 -52.52
N PHE A 483 9.62 -8.54 -51.23
CA PHE A 483 9.79 -7.21 -50.64
C PHE A 483 11.25 -6.95 -50.32
N ASP A 484 11.71 -5.73 -50.64
CA ASP A 484 13.01 -5.24 -50.20
C ASP A 484 12.91 -4.50 -48.86
N THR A 485 14.06 -4.21 -48.27
CA THR A 485 14.18 -3.60 -46.93
C THR A 485 13.44 -2.27 -46.80
N ASN A 486 13.33 -1.50 -47.87
CA ASN A 486 12.63 -0.21 -47.88
C ASN A 486 11.16 -0.29 -48.31
N GLN A 487 10.58 -1.49 -48.44
CA GLN A 487 9.21 -1.70 -48.86
C GLN A 487 8.35 -2.17 -47.69
N ALA A 488 7.29 -1.40 -47.41
CA ALA A 488 6.31 -1.77 -46.40
C ALA A 488 5.43 -2.93 -46.89
N PHE A 489 5.06 -3.83 -45.98
CA PHE A 489 4.14 -4.92 -46.28
C PHE A 489 3.38 -5.39 -45.04
N SER A 490 2.31 -6.14 -45.26
CA SER A 490 1.57 -6.82 -44.20
C SER A 490 1.25 -8.24 -44.63
N CYS A 491 1.25 -9.16 -43.68
CA CYS A 491 0.84 -10.54 -43.93
C CYS A 491 0.04 -11.04 -42.72
N GLY A 492 -1.13 -11.60 -43.00
CA GLY A 492 -2.01 -12.11 -41.95
C GLY A 492 -2.85 -13.27 -42.41
N MET A 493 -3.28 -14.08 -41.46
CA MET A 493 -4.15 -15.24 -41.68
C MET A 493 -4.83 -15.64 -40.37
N TRP A 494 -5.93 -16.37 -40.48
CA TRP A 494 -6.47 -17.12 -39.34
C TRP A 494 -5.64 -18.38 -39.14
N VAL A 495 -5.24 -18.66 -37.90
CA VAL A 495 -4.54 -19.88 -37.52
C VAL A 495 -5.19 -20.57 -36.34
N ARG A 496 -5.11 -21.89 -36.32
CA ARG A 496 -5.44 -22.73 -35.17
C ARG A 496 -4.31 -23.70 -34.90
N LEU A 497 -3.52 -23.41 -33.86
CA LEU A 497 -2.42 -24.27 -33.44
C LEU A 497 -2.97 -25.51 -32.71
N GLN A 498 -2.48 -26.71 -33.04
CA GLN A 498 -2.98 -27.96 -32.43
C GLN A 498 -2.12 -28.43 -31.25
N LYS A 499 -0.92 -27.86 -31.10
CA LYS A 499 0.05 -28.22 -30.06
C LYS A 499 0.74 -26.97 -29.52
N ARG A 500 1.12 -27.01 -28.24
CA ARG A 500 1.94 -25.96 -27.61
C ARG A 500 3.38 -26.05 -28.10
N ASN A 501 4.16 -24.98 -27.90
CA ASN A 501 5.59 -24.94 -28.19
C ASN A 501 5.95 -25.25 -29.66
N LEU A 502 5.06 -24.94 -30.59
CA LEU A 502 5.37 -25.07 -32.02
C LEU A 502 6.38 -24.01 -32.43
N THR A 503 7.36 -24.44 -33.23
CA THR A 503 8.42 -23.59 -33.74
C THR A 503 8.62 -23.88 -35.23
N GLY A 504 8.71 -22.84 -36.04
CA GLY A 504 8.80 -22.95 -37.50
C GLY A 504 8.15 -21.77 -38.21
N SER A 505 8.21 -21.78 -39.53
CA SER A 505 7.65 -20.67 -40.33
C SER A 505 6.21 -20.98 -40.75
N LEU A 506 5.28 -20.08 -40.44
CA LEU A 506 3.90 -20.16 -40.95
C LEU A 506 3.85 -19.84 -42.45
N VAL A 507 4.63 -18.84 -42.86
CA VAL A 507 4.85 -18.44 -44.25
C VAL A 507 6.24 -17.81 -44.36
N ALA A 508 6.93 -18.04 -45.47
CA ALA A 508 8.25 -17.44 -45.72
C ALA A 508 8.49 -17.16 -47.19
N ARG A 509 9.12 -16.04 -47.49
CA ARG A 509 9.96 -15.90 -48.69
C ARG A 509 11.38 -15.68 -48.20
N MET A 510 12.04 -16.77 -47.83
CA MET A 510 13.34 -16.74 -47.16
C MET A 510 14.22 -17.89 -47.63
N ASP A 511 15.44 -17.54 -48.04
CA ASP A 511 16.48 -18.49 -48.42
C ASP A 511 17.38 -18.80 -47.22
N ASP A 512 17.04 -19.85 -46.48
CA ASP A 512 17.84 -20.35 -45.36
C ASP A 512 19.22 -20.90 -45.78
N THR A 513 19.47 -21.06 -47.09
CA THR A 513 20.79 -21.47 -47.61
C THR A 513 21.67 -20.28 -48.02
N ASP A 514 21.08 -19.10 -48.25
CA ASP A 514 21.79 -17.83 -48.45
C ASP A 514 21.59 -16.89 -47.26
N ASN A 515 22.25 -17.20 -46.15
CA ASN A 515 22.30 -16.38 -44.94
C ASN A 515 20.93 -16.03 -44.32
N TYR A 516 19.90 -16.84 -44.59
CA TYR A 516 18.51 -16.57 -44.20
C TYR A 516 17.93 -15.30 -44.84
N ARG A 517 18.43 -14.87 -46.01
CA ARG A 517 17.94 -13.67 -46.69
C ARG A 517 16.47 -13.79 -47.05
N GLY A 518 15.66 -12.80 -46.67
CA GLY A 518 14.23 -12.75 -46.91
C GLY A 518 13.42 -12.40 -45.67
N TRP A 519 12.16 -12.81 -45.65
CA TRP A 519 11.26 -12.59 -44.52
C TRP A 519 10.36 -13.81 -44.25
N ASP A 520 9.90 -13.93 -43.01
CA ASP A 520 8.92 -14.94 -42.62
C ASP A 520 8.04 -14.49 -41.45
N ILE A 521 6.88 -15.14 -41.31
CA ILE A 521 6.12 -15.16 -40.05
C ILE A 521 6.56 -16.40 -39.30
N TRP A 522 7.17 -16.19 -38.13
CA TRP A 522 7.82 -17.21 -37.34
C TRP A 522 7.00 -17.56 -36.10
N LEU A 523 6.88 -18.84 -35.80
CA LEU A 523 6.45 -19.33 -34.49
C LEU A 523 7.69 -19.60 -33.63
N GLU A 524 7.76 -18.99 -32.45
CA GLU A 524 8.79 -19.22 -31.45
C GLU A 524 8.16 -19.74 -30.16
N GLY A 525 7.98 -21.06 -30.09
CA GLY A 525 7.31 -21.71 -28.97
C GLY A 525 5.83 -21.31 -28.86
N GLY A 526 5.13 -21.16 -30.00
CA GLY A 526 3.72 -20.72 -30.02
C GLY A 526 3.51 -19.20 -30.01
N ARG A 527 4.58 -18.40 -29.93
CA ARG A 527 4.54 -16.94 -30.03
C ARG A 527 4.83 -16.52 -31.47
N ILE A 528 4.07 -15.58 -32.00
CA ILE A 528 4.28 -15.06 -33.36
C ILE A 528 5.40 -14.02 -33.36
N GLY A 529 6.32 -14.16 -34.30
CA GLY A 529 7.32 -13.17 -34.64
C GLY A 529 7.39 -12.92 -36.14
N ILE A 530 8.13 -11.88 -36.51
CA ILE A 530 8.46 -11.54 -37.88
C ILE A 530 9.96 -11.39 -38.00
N HIS A 531 10.54 -12.00 -39.01
CA HIS A 531 11.92 -11.76 -39.42
C HIS A 531 11.96 -11.01 -40.73
N VAL A 532 12.84 -10.03 -40.84
CA VAL A 532 13.25 -9.41 -42.10
C VAL A 532 14.78 -9.37 -42.11
N ILE A 533 15.41 -10.09 -43.03
CA ILE A 533 16.81 -10.47 -42.95
C ILE A 533 17.52 -10.25 -44.30
N ASN A 534 18.68 -9.60 -44.27
CA ASN A 534 19.67 -9.73 -45.34
C ASN A 534 20.72 -10.81 -44.99
N LYS A 535 21.21 -10.79 -43.75
CA LYS A 535 22.16 -11.78 -43.23
C LYS A 535 21.92 -12.01 -41.73
N TRP A 536 21.50 -13.22 -41.35
CA TRP A 536 21.27 -13.53 -39.94
C TRP A 536 22.62 -13.72 -39.19
N GLN A 537 22.83 -13.15 -38.00
CA GLN A 537 21.99 -12.17 -37.28
C GLN A 537 22.50 -10.71 -37.40
N ASP A 538 23.57 -10.49 -38.18
CA ASP A 538 24.31 -9.22 -38.25
C ASP A 538 23.55 -8.10 -38.99
N ASP A 539 22.68 -8.46 -39.94
CA ASP A 539 21.95 -7.54 -40.82
C ASP A 539 20.48 -8.02 -40.92
N ALA A 540 19.76 -7.82 -39.81
CA ALA A 540 18.41 -8.33 -39.60
C ALA A 540 17.59 -7.42 -38.66
N ALA A 541 16.27 -7.47 -38.84
CA ALA A 541 15.28 -6.95 -37.91
C ALA A 541 14.36 -8.11 -37.48
N LYS A 542 14.17 -8.26 -36.17
CA LYS A 542 13.32 -9.33 -35.59
C LYS A 542 12.58 -8.82 -34.37
N THR A 543 11.26 -9.06 -34.35
CA THR A 543 10.43 -8.93 -33.15
C THR A 543 9.58 -10.18 -32.94
N VAL A 544 9.33 -10.52 -31.68
CA VAL A 544 8.50 -11.67 -31.27
C VAL A 544 7.53 -11.20 -30.19
N ALA A 545 6.26 -11.59 -30.29
CA ALA A 545 5.28 -11.35 -29.25
C ALA A 545 5.73 -11.99 -27.92
N THR A 546 5.45 -11.33 -26.80
CA THR A 546 5.68 -11.91 -25.47
C THR A 546 4.54 -12.84 -25.03
N THR A 547 3.42 -12.81 -25.76
CA THR A 547 2.21 -13.62 -25.55
C THR A 547 2.16 -14.80 -26.52
N GLU A 548 1.68 -15.95 -26.05
CA GLU A 548 1.47 -17.14 -26.87
C GLU A 548 0.08 -17.12 -27.55
N VAL A 549 0.01 -17.67 -28.78
CA VAL A 549 -1.26 -18.00 -29.42
C VAL A 549 -1.85 -19.22 -28.73
N LYS A 550 -3.12 -19.15 -28.31
CA LYS A 550 -3.75 -20.27 -27.61
C LYS A 550 -3.97 -21.45 -28.55
N VAL A 551 -3.73 -22.65 -28.02
CA VAL A 551 -3.90 -23.90 -28.75
C VAL A 551 -5.36 -24.29 -28.83
N ASN A 552 -5.76 -24.92 -29.93
CA ASN A 552 -7.11 -25.36 -30.27
C ASN A 552 -8.16 -24.24 -30.41
N GLU A 553 -7.74 -22.98 -30.34
CA GLU A 553 -8.54 -21.78 -30.61
C GLU A 553 -8.12 -21.17 -31.96
N TRP A 554 -9.07 -20.54 -32.64
CA TRP A 554 -8.80 -19.80 -33.87
C TRP A 554 -8.41 -18.37 -33.53
N HIS A 555 -7.29 -17.90 -34.06
CA HIS A 555 -6.81 -16.54 -33.89
C HIS A 555 -6.43 -15.93 -35.23
N HIS A 556 -6.79 -14.68 -35.46
CA HIS A 556 -6.28 -13.92 -36.59
C HIS A 556 -4.90 -13.36 -36.22
N VAL A 557 -3.85 -13.91 -36.81
CA VAL A 557 -2.48 -13.42 -36.62
C VAL A 557 -2.10 -12.54 -37.80
N LEU A 558 -1.53 -11.38 -37.51
CA LEU A 558 -1.07 -10.46 -38.55
C LEU A 558 0.22 -9.77 -38.12
N VAL A 559 1.12 -9.60 -39.07
CA VAL A 559 2.33 -8.81 -38.90
C VAL A 559 2.37 -7.66 -39.91
N THR A 560 2.97 -6.54 -39.52
CA THR A 560 3.24 -5.42 -40.41
C THR A 560 4.70 -5.04 -40.35
N TYR A 561 5.26 -4.63 -41.49
CA TYR A 561 6.55 -3.99 -41.61
C TYR A 561 6.41 -2.66 -42.35
N ASP A 562 6.97 -1.59 -41.80
CA ASP A 562 6.84 -0.23 -42.34
C ASP A 562 7.91 0.14 -43.39
N GLY A 563 8.86 -0.75 -43.68
CA GLY A 563 9.96 -0.46 -44.62
C GLY A 563 11.12 0.35 -44.02
N SER A 564 11.18 0.53 -42.70
CA SER A 564 12.19 1.41 -42.07
C SER A 564 13.59 0.81 -41.94
N GLY A 565 13.75 -0.50 -42.12
CA GLY A 565 14.95 -1.24 -41.74
C GLY A 565 15.07 -1.47 -40.23
N LYS A 566 14.06 -1.13 -39.44
CA LYS A 566 14.12 -1.15 -37.98
C LYS A 566 13.12 -2.12 -37.37
N ALA A 567 13.49 -2.71 -36.25
CA ALA A 567 12.63 -3.61 -35.48
C ALA A 567 11.40 -2.90 -34.90
N GLU A 568 11.50 -1.60 -34.62
CA GLU A 568 10.36 -0.79 -34.16
C GLU A 568 9.24 -0.72 -35.21
N GLY A 569 9.59 -0.86 -36.49
CA GLY A 569 8.67 -0.93 -37.63
C GLY A 569 7.98 -2.29 -37.80
N LEU A 570 8.41 -3.31 -37.06
CA LEU A 570 7.85 -4.65 -37.06
C LEU A 570 6.79 -4.77 -35.95
N LYS A 571 5.52 -4.92 -36.33
CA LYS A 571 4.41 -5.06 -35.37
C LYS A 571 3.71 -6.41 -35.53
N VAL A 572 3.20 -6.93 -34.42
CA VAL A 572 2.46 -8.19 -34.33
C VAL A 572 1.08 -7.92 -33.71
N TYR A 573 0.05 -8.52 -34.29
CA TYR A 573 -1.34 -8.35 -33.87
C TYR A 573 -2.03 -9.71 -33.74
N TYR A 574 -2.83 -9.89 -32.68
CA TYR A 574 -3.75 -11.01 -32.50
C TYR A 574 -5.18 -10.46 -32.46
N ASP A 575 -6.07 -11.01 -33.27
CA ASP A 575 -7.50 -10.68 -33.32
C ASP A 575 -7.79 -9.18 -33.48
N GLY A 576 -6.90 -8.49 -34.19
CA GLY A 576 -6.98 -7.05 -34.43
C GLY A 576 -6.30 -6.18 -33.36
N ALA A 577 -5.84 -6.75 -32.25
CA ALA A 577 -5.20 -6.02 -31.16
C ALA A 577 -3.66 -6.13 -31.22
N PRO A 578 -2.92 -5.01 -31.04
CA PRO A 578 -1.45 -5.04 -31.03
C PRO A 578 -0.94 -5.85 -29.83
N GLN A 579 0.13 -6.60 -30.04
CA GLN A 579 0.77 -7.41 -29.00
C GLN A 579 2.05 -6.73 -28.48
N PRO A 580 2.35 -6.83 -27.18
CA PRO A 580 3.68 -6.50 -26.67
C PRO A 580 4.72 -7.45 -27.30
N THR A 581 5.84 -6.88 -27.75
CA THR A 581 6.90 -7.63 -28.45
C THR A 581 8.27 -7.38 -27.84
N ALA A 582 9.12 -8.41 -27.82
CA ALA A 582 10.54 -8.30 -27.54
C ALA A 582 11.32 -8.12 -28.86
N ILE A 583 12.18 -7.11 -28.92
CA ILE A 583 13.13 -6.91 -30.02
C ILE A 583 14.29 -7.88 -29.83
N GLN A 584 14.62 -8.66 -30.87
CA GLN A 584 15.71 -9.64 -30.84
C GLN A 584 16.83 -9.35 -31.85
N ALA A 585 16.58 -8.52 -32.88
CA ALA A 585 17.59 -8.01 -33.80
C ALA A 585 17.12 -6.65 -34.36
N ASN A 586 18.03 -5.69 -34.55
CA ASN A 586 17.69 -4.34 -35.03
C ASN A 586 18.86 -3.67 -35.79
N ALA A 587 19.34 -4.31 -36.85
CA ALA A 587 20.52 -3.84 -37.60
C ALA A 587 20.33 -3.88 -39.13
N LEU A 588 19.10 -4.08 -39.62
CA LEU A 588 18.82 -4.30 -41.04
C LEU A 588 19.14 -3.06 -41.90
N LYS A 589 19.94 -3.26 -42.95
CA LYS A 589 20.39 -2.26 -43.92
C LYS A 589 20.47 -2.81 -45.34
N GLY A 590 20.89 -4.07 -45.50
CA GLY A 590 21.06 -4.71 -46.81
C GLY A 590 19.74 -5.10 -47.46
N THR A 591 19.80 -5.60 -48.69
CA THR A 591 18.60 -6.04 -49.42
C THR A 591 18.04 -7.34 -48.83
N THR A 592 16.72 -7.47 -48.84
CA THR A 592 16.02 -8.68 -48.38
C THR A 592 15.47 -9.52 -49.53
N LYS A 593 15.67 -9.09 -50.78
CA LYS A 593 15.18 -9.82 -51.95
C LYS A 593 15.84 -11.17 -52.12
N THR A 594 15.05 -12.14 -52.61
CA THR A 594 15.52 -13.51 -52.84
C THR A 594 14.87 -14.14 -54.06
N LYS A 595 15.60 -15.07 -54.70
CA LYS A 595 15.13 -15.83 -55.87
C LYS A 595 14.21 -16.99 -55.50
N VAL A 596 14.13 -17.36 -54.22
CA VAL A 596 13.26 -18.45 -53.76
C VAL A 596 11.80 -18.01 -53.74
N PRO A 597 10.83 -18.90 -54.02
CA PRO A 597 9.42 -18.54 -54.01
C PRO A 597 8.91 -18.30 -52.58
N PHE A 598 7.78 -17.58 -52.47
CA PHE A 598 7.04 -17.48 -51.21
C PHE A 598 6.36 -18.82 -50.92
N LYS A 599 6.59 -19.40 -49.75
CA LYS A 599 6.13 -20.73 -49.35
C LYS A 599 5.23 -20.67 -48.13
N LEU A 600 4.25 -21.55 -48.11
CA LEU A 600 3.44 -21.83 -46.92
C LEU A 600 4.13 -22.87 -46.03
N ALA A 601 4.09 -22.65 -44.72
CA ALA A 601 4.45 -23.59 -43.66
C ALA A 601 5.92 -24.08 -43.64
N GLN A 602 6.84 -23.40 -44.34
CA GLN A 602 8.28 -23.70 -44.36
C GLN A 602 9.09 -22.55 -44.98
N ARG A 603 10.40 -22.55 -44.73
CA ARG A 603 11.38 -21.74 -45.48
C ARG A 603 11.79 -22.45 -46.78
N HIS A 604 12.83 -21.98 -47.46
CA HIS A 604 13.27 -22.59 -48.72
C HIS A 604 13.57 -24.08 -48.58
N THR A 605 14.37 -24.48 -47.58
CA THR A 605 14.76 -25.89 -47.35
C THR A 605 14.48 -26.43 -45.94
N ALA A 606 14.22 -25.55 -44.95
CA ALA A 606 14.07 -25.95 -43.54
C ALA A 606 12.84 -25.32 -42.84
N SER A 607 12.78 -25.51 -41.51
CA SER A 607 11.79 -24.87 -40.61
C SER A 607 10.32 -25.16 -40.93
N ARG A 608 10.03 -26.39 -41.37
CA ARG A 608 8.65 -26.84 -41.65
C ARG A 608 7.83 -26.94 -40.36
N VAL A 609 6.56 -26.51 -40.41
CA VAL A 609 5.57 -26.67 -39.32
C VAL A 609 4.27 -27.24 -39.89
N ASN A 610 3.66 -28.21 -39.21
CA ASN A 610 2.51 -28.97 -39.72
C ASN A 610 1.34 -29.13 -38.75
N ASP A 611 1.54 -28.94 -37.44
CA ASP A 611 0.48 -29.08 -36.43
C ASP A 611 -0.41 -27.82 -36.30
N PHE A 612 -0.84 -27.24 -37.41
CA PHE A 612 -1.77 -26.11 -37.43
C PHE A 612 -2.72 -26.17 -38.62
N ALA A 613 -3.83 -25.46 -38.50
CA ALA A 613 -4.74 -25.18 -39.60
C ALA A 613 -4.81 -23.67 -39.85
N LEU A 614 -5.18 -23.27 -41.07
CA LEU A 614 -5.28 -21.88 -41.45
C LEU A 614 -6.43 -21.58 -42.42
N GLN A 615 -6.83 -20.30 -42.46
CA GLN A 615 -7.77 -19.72 -43.41
C GLN A 615 -7.39 -18.28 -43.75
N ASP A 616 -7.88 -17.80 -44.90
CA ASP A 616 -7.84 -16.39 -45.28
C ASP A 616 -6.43 -15.76 -45.21
N LEU A 617 -5.44 -16.44 -45.80
CA LEU A 617 -4.09 -15.89 -45.93
C LEU A 617 -4.10 -14.69 -46.88
N ARG A 618 -3.58 -13.56 -46.42
CA ARG A 618 -3.50 -12.32 -47.16
C ARG A 618 -2.11 -11.70 -47.07
N VAL A 619 -1.61 -11.22 -48.21
CA VAL A 619 -0.35 -10.46 -48.30
C VAL A 619 -0.63 -9.12 -48.97
N TYR A 620 -0.22 -8.04 -48.32
CA TYR A 620 -0.41 -6.66 -48.77
C TYR A 620 0.94 -6.01 -49.07
N GLU A 621 1.03 -5.26 -50.16
CA GLU A 621 2.22 -4.45 -50.53
C GLU A 621 2.21 -3.08 -49.82
N LYS A 622 1.65 -3.03 -48.60
CA LYS A 622 1.66 -1.87 -47.71
C LYS A 622 1.59 -2.34 -46.25
N ALA A 623 2.03 -1.49 -45.33
CA ALA A 623 1.72 -1.64 -43.91
C ALA A 623 0.25 -1.24 -43.69
N LEU A 624 -0.59 -2.16 -43.22
CA LEU A 624 -1.96 -1.87 -42.83
C LEU A 624 -1.97 -1.04 -41.55
N ASP A 625 -2.87 -0.06 -41.47
CA ASP A 625 -3.05 0.70 -40.23
C ASP A 625 -3.86 -0.10 -39.18
N PRO A 626 -3.79 0.26 -37.88
CA PRO A 626 -4.50 -0.47 -36.82
C PRO A 626 -6.02 -0.60 -37.05
N SER A 627 -6.65 0.38 -37.70
CA SER A 627 -8.09 0.33 -38.02
C SER A 627 -8.37 -0.67 -39.15
N GLU A 628 -7.51 -0.74 -40.18
CA GLU A 628 -7.59 -1.74 -41.24
C GLU A 628 -7.42 -3.16 -40.68
N ILE A 629 -6.48 -3.35 -39.76
CA ILE A 629 -6.19 -4.64 -39.12
C ILE A 629 -7.36 -5.11 -38.25
N GLN A 630 -7.93 -4.20 -37.45
CA GLN A 630 -9.14 -4.51 -36.67
C GLN A 630 -10.33 -4.87 -37.56
N ARG A 631 -10.55 -4.12 -38.65
CA ARG A 631 -11.61 -4.45 -39.61
C ARG A 631 -11.36 -5.81 -40.27
N LEU A 632 -10.14 -6.11 -40.70
CA LEU A 632 -9.81 -7.39 -41.32
C LEU A 632 -10.12 -8.57 -40.39
N ALA A 633 -9.63 -8.53 -39.15
CA ALA A 633 -9.86 -9.60 -38.17
C ALA A 633 -11.35 -9.75 -37.83
N ARG A 634 -12.07 -8.65 -37.61
CA ARG A 634 -13.44 -8.71 -37.10
C ARG A 634 -14.49 -8.90 -38.20
N SER A 635 -14.36 -8.19 -39.32
CA SER A 635 -15.34 -8.23 -40.40
C SER A 635 -15.37 -9.57 -41.12
N THR A 636 -14.24 -10.26 -41.28
CA THR A 636 -14.20 -11.56 -41.95
C THR A 636 -14.97 -12.63 -41.17
N ARG A 637 -14.81 -12.67 -39.84
CA ARG A 637 -15.58 -13.55 -38.96
C ARG A 637 -17.05 -13.13 -38.89
N ALA A 638 -17.34 -11.84 -38.72
CA ALA A 638 -18.72 -11.34 -38.69
C ALA A 638 -19.47 -11.66 -40.00
N ALA A 639 -18.82 -11.49 -41.16
CA ALA A 639 -19.38 -11.86 -42.46
C ALA A 639 -19.71 -13.35 -42.53
N SER A 640 -18.78 -14.22 -42.10
CA SER A 640 -18.99 -15.67 -42.11
C SER A 640 -20.21 -16.08 -41.27
N LEU A 641 -20.40 -15.43 -40.12
CA LEU A 641 -21.55 -15.66 -39.24
C LEU A 641 -22.84 -15.11 -39.84
N ALA A 642 -22.81 -13.88 -40.35
CA ALA A 642 -23.97 -13.22 -40.96
C ALA A 642 -24.47 -13.94 -42.22
N LEU A 643 -23.59 -14.61 -42.96
CA LEU A 643 -23.95 -15.37 -44.18
C LEU A 643 -24.31 -16.84 -43.89
N LYS A 644 -23.99 -17.37 -42.71
CA LYS A 644 -24.43 -18.70 -42.28
C LYS A 644 -25.96 -18.70 -42.09
N PRO A 645 -26.72 -19.70 -42.60
CA PRO A 645 -28.16 -19.78 -42.37
C PRO A 645 -28.52 -19.72 -40.88
N ALA A 646 -29.58 -18.99 -40.54
CA ALA A 646 -29.95 -18.70 -39.15
C ALA A 646 -30.21 -19.97 -38.32
N ASP A 647 -30.77 -21.02 -38.93
CA ASP A 647 -31.02 -22.33 -38.32
C ASP A 647 -29.74 -23.16 -38.07
N LYS A 648 -28.61 -22.73 -38.64
CA LYS A 648 -27.29 -23.36 -38.48
C LYS A 648 -26.35 -22.61 -37.56
N ARG A 649 -26.74 -21.44 -37.03
CA ARG A 649 -25.95 -20.68 -36.05
C ARG A 649 -26.21 -21.23 -34.64
N SER A 650 -25.15 -21.62 -33.95
CA SER A 650 -25.22 -21.90 -32.50
C SER A 650 -25.51 -20.61 -31.71
N ASP A 651 -25.98 -20.75 -30.48
CA ASP A 651 -26.26 -19.57 -29.64
C ASP A 651 -24.99 -18.77 -29.31
N ALA A 652 -23.84 -19.43 -29.23
CA ALA A 652 -22.54 -18.77 -29.13
C ALA A 652 -22.25 -17.89 -30.35
N GLU A 653 -22.46 -18.42 -31.57
CA GLU A 653 -22.26 -17.66 -32.81
C GLU A 653 -23.25 -16.47 -32.94
N LYS A 654 -24.50 -16.63 -32.48
CA LYS A 654 -25.47 -15.53 -32.45
C LYS A 654 -25.03 -14.41 -31.51
N ASN A 655 -24.54 -14.76 -30.33
CA ASN A 655 -24.04 -13.79 -29.36
C ASN A 655 -22.75 -13.11 -29.85
N GLU A 656 -21.83 -13.87 -30.45
CA GLU A 656 -20.60 -13.34 -31.04
C GLU A 656 -20.90 -12.29 -32.12
N LEU A 657 -21.80 -12.60 -33.06
CA LEU A 657 -22.17 -11.67 -34.13
C LEU A 657 -22.90 -10.42 -33.58
N PHE A 658 -23.73 -10.58 -32.55
CA PHE A 658 -24.38 -9.45 -31.91
C PHE A 658 -23.39 -8.55 -31.17
N ASP A 659 -22.47 -9.12 -30.40
CA ASP A 659 -21.48 -8.35 -29.65
C ASP A 659 -20.56 -7.60 -30.60
N TRP A 660 -20.19 -8.22 -31.73
CA TRP A 660 -19.50 -7.53 -32.81
C TRP A 660 -20.34 -6.37 -33.37
N TRP A 661 -21.60 -6.60 -33.73
CA TRP A 661 -22.46 -5.55 -34.29
C TRP A 661 -22.64 -4.39 -33.31
N LEU A 662 -22.86 -4.69 -32.04
CA LEU A 662 -23.05 -3.71 -30.98
C LEU A 662 -21.80 -2.83 -30.79
N THR A 663 -20.61 -3.43 -30.91
CA THR A 663 -19.35 -2.68 -30.76
C THR A 663 -18.92 -1.97 -32.05
N ALA A 664 -19.15 -2.57 -33.22
CA ALA A 664 -18.62 -2.10 -34.50
C ALA A 664 -19.59 -1.20 -35.27
N LEU A 665 -20.90 -1.38 -35.11
CA LEU A 665 -21.91 -0.76 -35.97
C LEU A 665 -22.99 0.02 -35.22
N ASP A 666 -23.30 -0.29 -33.96
CA ASP A 666 -24.31 0.44 -33.21
C ASP A 666 -23.81 1.81 -32.70
N PRO A 667 -24.29 2.94 -33.25
CA PRO A 667 -23.75 4.26 -32.89
C PRO A 667 -24.04 4.63 -31.44
N LYS A 668 -25.19 4.20 -30.89
CA LYS A 668 -25.58 4.48 -29.50
C LYS A 668 -24.65 3.78 -28.51
N HIS A 669 -24.39 2.50 -28.72
CA HIS A 669 -23.44 1.76 -27.89
C HIS A 669 -22.02 2.32 -28.02
N GLN A 670 -21.58 2.68 -29.24
CA GLN A 670 -20.27 3.33 -29.44
C GLN A 670 -20.14 4.65 -28.67
N GLU A 671 -21.18 5.49 -28.67
CA GLU A 671 -21.20 6.74 -27.92
C GLU A 671 -21.13 6.50 -26.40
N LEU A 672 -21.94 5.55 -25.89
CA LEU A 672 -21.93 5.17 -24.47
C LEU A 672 -20.58 4.59 -24.05
N GLN A 673 -19.97 3.75 -24.90
CA GLN A 673 -18.67 3.14 -24.64
C GLN A 673 -17.56 4.20 -24.64
N ALA A 674 -17.62 5.17 -25.57
CA ALA A 674 -16.69 6.29 -25.58
C ALA A 674 -16.79 7.11 -24.28
N LYS A 675 -18.01 7.41 -23.81
CA LYS A 675 -18.24 8.08 -22.51
C LYS A 675 -17.68 7.28 -21.34
N ALA A 676 -17.94 5.98 -21.28
CA ALA A 676 -17.40 5.10 -20.24
C ALA A 676 -15.86 5.05 -20.26
N ASN A 677 -15.25 5.00 -21.45
CA ASN A 677 -13.80 5.01 -21.60
C ASN A 677 -13.18 6.33 -21.13
N VAL A 678 -13.82 7.47 -21.40
CA VAL A 678 -13.38 8.79 -20.90
C VAL A 678 -13.42 8.82 -19.37
N LEU A 679 -14.52 8.38 -18.76
CA LEU A 679 -14.64 8.31 -17.30
C LEU A 679 -13.60 7.36 -16.68
N GLN A 680 -13.33 6.23 -17.33
CA GLN A 680 -12.34 5.27 -16.85
C GLN A 680 -10.91 5.82 -16.96
N ALA A 681 -10.60 6.53 -18.04
CA ALA A 681 -9.33 7.21 -18.21
C ALA A 681 -9.17 8.35 -17.19
N GLU A 682 -10.25 9.08 -16.90
CA GLU A 682 -10.27 10.13 -15.88
C GLU A 682 -10.04 9.54 -14.47
N GLU A 683 -10.74 8.45 -14.09
CA GLU A 683 -10.53 7.75 -12.82
C GLU A 683 -9.08 7.27 -12.66
N ALA A 684 -8.53 6.65 -13.70
CA ALA A 684 -7.13 6.22 -13.71
C ALA A 684 -6.17 7.41 -13.56
N SER A 685 -6.49 8.55 -14.18
CA SER A 685 -5.70 9.78 -14.09
C SER A 685 -5.75 10.39 -12.68
N LEU A 686 -6.94 10.47 -12.06
CA LEU A 686 -7.13 10.94 -10.68
C LEU A 686 -6.35 10.05 -9.71
N ARG A 687 -6.47 8.73 -9.86
CA ARG A 687 -5.74 7.75 -9.06
C ARG A 687 -4.22 7.91 -9.22
N GLY A 688 -3.75 8.11 -10.45
CA GLY A 688 -2.32 8.27 -10.76
C GLY A 688 -1.69 9.56 -10.24
N ARG A 689 -2.49 10.61 -9.96
CA ARG A 689 -2.03 11.85 -9.31
C ARG A 689 -2.08 11.77 -7.78
N GLY A 690 -2.94 10.92 -7.24
CA GLY A 690 -3.08 10.70 -5.81
C GLY A 690 -1.99 9.82 -5.22
N THR A 691 -2.26 9.37 -3.99
CA THR A 691 -1.47 8.39 -3.25
C THR A 691 -2.37 7.29 -2.73
N ILE A 692 -1.85 6.44 -1.86
CA ILE A 692 -2.59 5.42 -1.16
C ILE A 692 -2.37 5.55 0.35
N ALA A 693 -3.29 4.96 1.12
CA ALA A 693 -3.13 4.79 2.56
C ALA A 693 -3.44 3.35 2.95
N HIS A 694 -2.62 2.80 3.84
CA HIS A 694 -2.88 1.52 4.48
C HIS A 694 -3.88 1.71 5.64
N VAL A 695 -4.89 0.85 5.70
CA VAL A 695 -5.99 0.93 6.70
C VAL A 695 -6.18 -0.43 7.38
N MET A 696 -7.00 -0.55 8.43
CA MET A 696 -7.28 -1.85 9.07
C MET A 696 -8.50 -2.57 8.46
N GLN A 697 -9.50 -1.75 8.08
CA GLN A 697 -10.84 -2.01 7.52
C GLN A 697 -11.67 -3.10 8.18
#